data_AF-A0A9P3PPV0-F1
#
_entry.id   AF-A0A9P3PPV0-F1
#
_cell.length_a   1.000
_cell.length_b   1.000
_cell.length_c   1.000
_cell.angle_alpha   90.00
_cell.angle_beta   90.00
_cell.angle_gamma   90.00
#
_symmetry.space_group_name_H-M   'P 1'
#
loop_
_entity.id
_entity.type
_entity.pdbx_description
1 polymer ?
#
loop_
_entity_poly.entity_id
_entity_poly.type
_entity_poly.pdbx_seq_one_letter_code
_entity_poly.pdbx_strand_id
1 'polypeptide(L)'
;MRLLPLGLALLCQITVFRGIAVLASRQCHLKAPGKALAGVPGDRPSDPSGSIGAPQSTGSRASSTSRSSAASTPTATQSAAFDYSSQKIRGVNLGGWLVLEPWITPSVFESTNNDAIVDEYTMGQLLDSQTAQKILKQHWETWITEDDFAAIKAAGLNHVRIPLGYWLPERLRQFGAAHFESCMGVEPCEYVIELLNEPAGFRGDDWAQTIRQFWLDGYDAVRKAAGNGIKVMIGDAFLGVQNWSGFLNYPRGQGVIMDFHEYQIFSDPELDRSFDEHLAFACTYSDNLSAYQGSNIWTIIGEWSNAVTDCARWLNGRGVGARWDATWFPPNSRYHGSCTNFTGSYSGFPSAYKTFLRKYWEVQVEIGEHVSGWVFWTWKAENADEWSYQKGLEGGWIPQDPTDRKYPGIFETNERQDNPNWTSYIMLRTIKPKNARSKRALEARLPKEVEDARTSIFVKGTHTGETLNCVMRDLMALKRPNAISFSKKNPIHPFDSTSTSIQSLEFWAGKNDASMFLVGQTTKKRPNGLTFVRMYNSQVLDMMEVGVDSWAGMDSFKTRKSTPGHKPMMHFASELFDTHPRYIQVKSMLMDFFNGEVVDSICLPGLEHVISVTCAPTPASLNNASASTNTNPSASEDVSSLPKIHIRTYTTRLLSSGTRIPRVELEPMGPSLDLSLRRHQPADPELWKQAMKRPKLKKADIESGLGKKRKNLQVDEMGDLRGQVHIAKQDLSKLQTRKMKGLKGGALDTDQDGQDPQGEEGTPRKRRKTDTQ
;
A
#
# COMPACT_ATOMS: atom_id res chain seq x y z
N MET A 1 -27.03 -3.39 33.99
CA MET A 1 -26.61 -1.99 33.86
C MET A 1 -27.65 -1.25 33.03
N ARG A 2 -28.29 -0.21 33.59
CA ARG A 2 -29.05 0.80 32.82
C ARG A 2 -28.18 2.06 32.87
N LEU A 3 -27.68 2.49 31.71
CA LEU A 3 -26.78 3.64 31.53
C LEU A 3 -27.62 4.89 31.19
N LEU A 4 -27.10 6.09 31.46
CA LEU A 4 -27.72 7.36 31.05
C LEU A 4 -27.11 7.89 29.72
N PRO A 5 -27.80 8.77 28.97
CA PRO A 5 -27.39 9.10 27.60
C PRO A 5 -26.16 10.01 27.50
N LEU A 6 -25.03 9.48 27.00
CA LEU A 6 -23.74 10.19 26.94
C LEU A 6 -23.12 10.45 25.54
N GLY A 7 -23.64 9.96 24.41
CA GLY A 7 -23.22 10.44 23.07
C GLY A 7 -21.78 10.13 22.61
N LEU A 8 -21.20 8.97 22.94
CA LEU A 8 -19.93 8.48 22.38
C LEU A 8 -20.14 7.53 21.19
N ALA A 9 -19.20 7.54 20.21
CA ALA A 9 -19.13 6.57 19.11
C ALA A 9 -18.20 5.39 19.46
N LEU A 10 -18.51 4.18 18.94
CA LEU A 10 -17.81 2.92 19.26
C LEU A 10 -17.04 2.36 18.06
N LEU A 11 -15.76 2.05 18.26
CA LEU A 11 -14.93 1.22 17.38
C LEU A 11 -14.80 -0.18 18.02
N CYS A 12 -15.30 -1.24 17.38
CA CYS A 12 -15.14 -2.61 17.87
C CYS A 12 -14.16 -3.39 16.98
N GLN A 13 -13.18 -4.04 17.59
CA GLN A 13 -12.20 -4.86 16.90
C GLN A 13 -12.49 -6.33 17.13
N ILE A 14 -12.68 -7.11 16.06
CA ILE A 14 -12.97 -8.55 16.14
C ILE A 14 -11.81 -9.31 15.48
N THR A 15 -10.98 -9.99 16.25
CA THR A 15 -10.02 -10.96 15.70
C THR A 15 -10.80 -12.20 15.22
N VAL A 16 -10.57 -12.73 14.01
CA VAL A 16 -11.26 -13.95 13.52
C VAL A 16 -10.25 -14.97 12.99
N PHE A 17 -10.21 -16.16 13.60
CA PHE A 17 -9.69 -17.38 12.97
C PHE A 17 -10.79 -18.46 13.00
N ARG A 18 -11.16 -18.91 11.79
CA ARG A 18 -12.14 -19.96 11.42
C ARG A 18 -13.63 -19.67 11.65
N GLY A 19 -14.36 -19.61 10.53
CA GLY A 19 -15.77 -19.99 10.43
C GLY A 19 -16.76 -18.83 10.36
N ILE A 20 -17.08 -18.40 9.14
CA ILE A 20 -18.26 -17.55 8.88
C ILE A 20 -19.51 -18.38 9.13
N ALA A 21 -20.14 -18.18 10.29
CA ALA A 21 -21.51 -18.53 10.62
C ALA A 21 -21.89 -17.56 11.76
N VAL A 22 -22.86 -16.66 11.69
CA VAL A 22 -24.02 -16.45 10.83
C VAL A 22 -24.30 -14.95 10.86
N LEU A 23 -24.31 -14.28 9.71
CA LEU A 23 -25.10 -13.05 9.52
C LEU A 23 -26.04 -13.34 8.35
N ALA A 24 -27.14 -14.02 8.67
CA ALA A 24 -28.25 -14.22 7.77
C ALA A 24 -29.48 -13.52 8.37
N SER A 25 -29.90 -12.48 7.65
CA SER A 25 -31.11 -11.71 7.89
C SER A 25 -32.39 -12.53 7.74
N ARG A 26 -33.39 -12.22 8.59
CA ARG A 26 -34.86 -12.28 8.36
C ARG A 26 -35.55 -13.67 8.31
N GLN A 27 -36.55 -13.91 9.18
CA GLN A 27 -38.01 -13.85 8.90
C GLN A 27 -38.87 -14.59 9.94
N CYS A 28 -40.16 -14.24 9.93
CA CYS A 28 -41.25 -14.57 10.85
C CYS A 28 -41.55 -16.05 11.17
N HIS A 29 -42.25 -16.18 12.30
CA HIS A 29 -43.20 -17.21 12.75
C HIS A 29 -42.66 -18.51 13.35
N LEU A 30 -42.90 -18.67 14.65
CA LEU A 30 -43.43 -19.92 15.20
C LEU A 30 -44.30 -19.64 16.44
N LYS A 31 -45.48 -20.25 16.41
CA LYS A 31 -46.59 -20.22 17.36
C LYS A 31 -46.16 -20.50 18.80
N ALA A 32 -46.82 -19.82 19.73
CA ALA A 32 -46.87 -20.18 21.14
C ALA A 32 -47.45 -21.59 21.35
N PRO A 33 -46.95 -22.38 22.30
CA PRO A 33 -47.71 -23.47 22.89
C PRO A 33 -48.58 -22.91 24.02
N GLY A 34 -49.90 -23.02 23.85
CA GLY A 34 -50.87 -22.73 24.90
C GLY A 34 -51.20 -23.93 25.79
N LYS A 35 -51.76 -23.59 26.95
CA LYS A 35 -52.37 -24.38 28.05
C LYS A 35 -51.37 -24.78 29.15
N ALA A 36 -51.54 -24.31 30.39
CA ALA A 36 -52.74 -24.54 31.21
C ALA A 36 -53.42 -23.27 31.82
N LEU A 37 -54.70 -23.47 32.13
CA LEU A 37 -55.73 -22.54 32.61
C LEU A 37 -55.74 -22.37 34.13
N ALA A 38 -56.07 -21.14 34.59
CA ALA A 38 -56.97 -20.74 35.69
C ALA A 38 -56.56 -19.31 36.10
N GLY A 39 -57.31 -18.23 35.85
CA GLY A 39 -58.64 -17.87 36.33
C GLY A 39 -58.66 -16.33 36.51
N VAL A 40 -59.77 -15.68 36.17
CA VAL A 40 -60.11 -14.23 36.28
C VAL A 40 -61.50 -14.22 36.97
N PRO A 41 -62.00 -13.20 37.72
CA PRO A 41 -61.86 -11.72 37.61
C PRO A 41 -61.58 -11.02 38.97
N GLY A 42 -61.40 -9.69 39.14
CA GLY A 42 -61.61 -8.49 38.32
C GLY A 42 -61.35 -7.22 39.16
N ASP A 43 -61.72 -6.07 38.58
CA ASP A 43 -61.94 -4.74 39.17
C ASP A 43 -60.79 -3.69 39.33
N ARG A 44 -61.00 -2.58 38.60
CA ARG A 44 -60.59 -1.17 38.86
C ARG A 44 -61.56 -0.53 39.89
N PRO A 45 -61.50 0.78 40.25
CA PRO A 45 -60.49 1.85 40.06
C PRO A 45 -60.19 2.65 41.37
N SER A 46 -59.32 3.68 41.29
CA SER A 46 -59.56 5.09 41.69
C SER A 46 -58.43 5.78 42.51
N ASP A 47 -57.80 6.77 41.87
CA ASP A 47 -57.28 8.04 42.44
C ASP A 47 -58.33 8.77 43.32
N PRO A 48 -58.06 9.82 44.15
CA PRO A 48 -57.22 10.99 43.77
C PRO A 48 -56.58 11.90 44.87
N SER A 49 -55.84 12.91 44.37
CA SER A 49 -55.82 14.34 44.80
C SER A 49 -54.98 14.84 45.98
N GLY A 50 -54.37 16.02 45.79
CA GLY A 50 -54.09 16.98 46.89
C GLY A 50 -52.89 17.92 46.71
N SER A 51 -53.09 19.05 46.02
CA SER A 51 -52.19 20.24 45.97
C SER A 51 -52.23 21.09 47.26
N ILE A 52 -51.26 22.01 47.45
CA ILE A 52 -51.29 23.38 48.07
C ILE A 52 -49.81 23.76 48.32
N GLY A 53 -49.25 24.97 48.15
CA GLY A 53 -49.68 26.33 47.85
C GLY A 53 -48.55 27.30 48.32
N ALA A 54 -48.30 28.38 47.59
CA ALA A 54 -47.40 29.49 47.98
C ALA A 54 -48.14 30.53 48.86
N PRO A 55 -47.47 31.54 49.48
CA PRO A 55 -47.32 32.85 48.79
C PRO A 55 -46.11 33.75 49.22
N GLN A 56 -46.08 34.95 48.63
CA GLN A 56 -45.02 35.95 48.40
C GLN A 56 -44.81 37.04 49.50
N SER A 57 -43.71 37.82 49.40
CA SER A 57 -43.72 39.29 49.68
C SER A 57 -42.66 40.13 48.90
N THR A 58 -43.16 41.22 48.29
CA THR A 58 -42.65 42.61 48.00
C THR A 58 -41.17 42.99 48.23
N GLY A 59 -40.44 43.84 47.48
CA GLY A 59 -40.64 44.71 46.29
C GLY A 59 -39.79 46.03 46.38
N SER A 60 -39.00 46.42 45.36
CA SER A 60 -38.79 47.84 44.91
C SER A 60 -37.83 48.02 43.69
N ARG A 61 -38.29 48.82 42.71
CA ARG A 61 -37.74 49.39 41.44
C ARG A 61 -36.32 50.03 41.50
N ALA A 62 -35.58 50.35 40.42
CA ALA A 62 -35.59 50.06 38.97
C ALA A 62 -34.39 50.79 38.30
N SER A 63 -33.87 50.27 37.17
CA SER A 63 -33.25 51.06 36.07
C SER A 63 -32.86 50.17 34.86
N SER A 64 -33.63 50.28 33.76
CA SER A 64 -33.28 50.19 32.30
C SER A 64 -32.45 48.99 31.77
N THR A 65 -32.72 48.29 30.66
CA THR A 65 -33.29 48.65 29.35
C THR A 65 -33.57 47.38 28.51
N SER A 66 -34.54 47.50 27.58
CA SER A 66 -34.70 46.78 26.30
C SER A 66 -35.59 45.51 26.22
N ARG A 67 -36.31 45.47 25.09
CA ARG A 67 -37.59 44.80 24.80
C ARG A 67 -37.44 43.33 24.42
N SER A 68 -38.36 42.52 24.93
CA SER A 68 -38.64 41.14 24.54
C SER A 68 -39.48 41.07 23.25
N SER A 69 -39.11 40.15 22.36
CA SER A 69 -39.99 39.59 21.34
C SER A 69 -39.88 38.06 21.42
N ALA A 70 -41.02 37.39 21.26
CA ALA A 70 -41.27 36.01 21.65
C ALA A 70 -40.28 34.99 21.05
N ALA A 71 -39.67 34.17 21.91
CA ALA A 71 -38.88 33.01 21.51
C ALA A 71 -39.79 31.79 21.42
N SER A 72 -39.93 31.27 20.20
CA SER A 72 -40.41 29.92 19.90
C SER A 72 -39.58 28.90 20.68
N THR A 73 -40.26 27.95 21.33
CA THR A 73 -39.67 26.77 21.95
C THR A 73 -38.73 26.07 20.97
N PRO A 74 -37.44 25.87 21.28
CA PRO A 74 -36.58 25.07 20.42
C PRO A 74 -36.97 23.60 20.64
N THR A 75 -37.57 23.01 19.62
CA THR A 75 -37.62 21.56 19.42
C THR A 75 -36.21 21.01 19.63
N ALA A 76 -36.05 20.02 20.52
CA ALA A 76 -34.77 19.37 20.79
C ALA A 76 -34.16 18.90 19.46
N THR A 77 -33.05 19.51 19.07
CA THR A 77 -32.29 19.17 17.88
C THR A 77 -31.74 17.76 18.05
N GLN A 78 -32.14 16.82 17.19
CA GLN A 78 -31.49 15.52 17.04
C GLN A 78 -29.98 15.72 16.95
N SER A 79 -29.22 14.96 17.74
CA SER A 79 -27.76 14.98 17.64
C SER A 79 -27.37 14.37 16.30
N ALA A 80 -26.74 15.16 15.42
CA ALA A 80 -26.27 14.68 14.14
C ALA A 80 -25.20 13.57 14.33
N ALA A 81 -25.22 12.57 13.45
CA ALA A 81 -24.19 11.53 13.37
C ALA A 81 -22.77 12.12 13.20
N PHE A 82 -21.73 11.40 13.65
CA PHE A 82 -20.35 11.91 13.57
C PHE A 82 -19.90 12.00 12.11
N ASP A 83 -19.46 13.18 11.71
CA ASP A 83 -19.05 13.43 10.33
C ASP A 83 -17.56 13.15 10.14
N TYR A 84 -17.25 11.93 9.74
CA TYR A 84 -15.89 11.47 9.42
C TYR A 84 -15.20 12.28 8.31
N SER A 85 -15.92 13.14 7.57
CA SER A 85 -15.33 14.02 6.56
C SER A 85 -14.85 15.37 7.10
N SER A 86 -15.38 15.84 8.23
CA SER A 86 -15.08 17.17 8.78
C SER A 86 -14.64 17.17 10.24
N GLN A 87 -14.96 16.13 11.00
CA GLN A 87 -14.61 15.97 12.42
C GLN A 87 -13.42 15.02 12.60
N LYS A 88 -12.66 15.23 13.68
CA LYS A 88 -11.50 14.41 14.03
C LYS A 88 -11.85 13.43 15.14
N ILE A 89 -11.43 12.19 14.95
CA ILE A 89 -11.49 11.15 15.97
C ILE A 89 -10.46 11.48 17.05
N ARG A 90 -10.91 11.50 18.30
CA ARG A 90 -10.09 11.65 19.50
C ARG A 90 -10.56 10.62 20.48
N GLY A 91 -9.82 9.52 20.59
CA GLY A 91 -10.26 8.38 21.37
C GLY A 91 -9.18 7.75 22.22
N VAL A 92 -9.61 6.75 22.97
CA VAL A 92 -8.76 5.85 23.75
C VAL A 92 -9.15 4.41 23.51
N ASN A 93 -8.16 3.52 23.57
CA ASN A 93 -8.36 2.09 23.61
C ASN A 93 -8.77 1.66 25.02
N LEU A 94 -9.71 0.72 25.13
CA LEU A 94 -10.10 0.06 26.39
C LEU A 94 -9.31 -1.26 26.54
N GLY A 95 -7.98 -1.13 26.55
CA GLY A 95 -7.03 -2.23 26.61
C GLY A 95 -7.07 -2.99 27.93
N GLY A 96 -6.64 -4.25 27.91
CA GLY A 96 -6.66 -5.12 29.08
C GLY A 96 -8.04 -5.51 29.60
N TRP A 97 -9.16 -5.11 28.97
CA TRP A 97 -10.51 -5.39 29.46
C TRP A 97 -11.04 -6.77 29.03
N LEU A 98 -11.37 -6.91 27.75
CA LEU A 98 -11.98 -8.11 27.17
C LEU A 98 -10.97 -9.00 26.44
N VAL A 99 -9.73 -8.54 26.37
CA VAL A 99 -8.53 -9.30 26.03
C VAL A 99 -7.51 -8.92 27.10
N LEU A 100 -7.07 -9.89 27.90
CA LEU A 100 -6.12 -9.65 28.97
C LEU A 100 -4.71 -9.46 28.43
N GLU A 101 -4.02 -8.44 28.93
CA GLU A 101 -2.61 -8.18 28.67
C GLU A 101 -1.84 -8.13 29.98
N PRO A 102 -0.82 -9.00 30.17
CA PRO A 102 -0.09 -9.10 31.43
C PRO A 102 0.55 -7.80 31.90
N TRP A 103 0.93 -6.93 30.97
CA TRP A 103 1.59 -5.67 31.29
C TRP A 103 0.61 -4.55 31.70
N ILE A 104 -0.62 -4.59 31.20
CA ILE A 104 -1.69 -3.65 31.58
C ILE A 104 -2.28 -4.04 32.94
N THR A 105 -2.51 -5.34 33.14
CA THR A 105 -3.21 -5.92 34.30
C THR A 105 -2.39 -7.02 35.00
N PRO A 106 -1.14 -6.74 35.42
CA PRO A 106 -0.28 -7.74 36.04
C PRO A 106 -0.92 -8.42 37.26
N SER A 107 -1.76 -7.72 38.03
CA SER A 107 -2.42 -8.27 39.22
C SER A 107 -3.29 -9.49 38.90
N VAL A 108 -3.96 -9.51 37.74
CA VAL A 108 -4.80 -10.62 37.28
C VAL A 108 -3.94 -11.87 37.09
N PHE A 109 -2.79 -11.72 36.46
CA PHE A 109 -1.85 -12.82 36.20
C PHE A 109 -1.12 -13.28 37.47
N GLU A 110 -0.76 -12.36 38.36
CA GLU A 110 -0.18 -12.68 39.67
C GLU A 110 -1.16 -13.45 40.55
N SER A 111 -2.44 -13.10 40.53
CA SER A 111 -3.48 -13.76 41.34
C SER A 111 -3.64 -15.25 41.02
N THR A 112 -3.17 -15.70 39.85
CA THR A 112 -3.18 -17.11 39.46
C THR A 112 -2.16 -17.95 40.23
N ASN A 113 -1.14 -17.33 40.85
CA ASN A 113 0.02 -18.00 41.46
C ASN A 113 0.68 -19.05 40.54
N ASN A 114 0.62 -18.84 39.22
CA ASN A 114 1.19 -19.74 38.23
C ASN A 114 1.88 -18.96 37.11
N ASP A 115 3.20 -19.02 37.08
CA ASP A 115 4.03 -18.29 36.10
C ASP A 115 4.01 -18.91 34.69
N ALA A 116 3.50 -20.13 34.53
CA ALA A 116 3.30 -20.73 33.21
C ALA A 116 2.09 -20.11 32.47
N ILE A 117 1.25 -19.32 33.15
CA ILE A 117 0.15 -18.58 32.54
C ILE A 117 0.69 -17.26 31.97
N VAL A 118 1.11 -17.27 30.71
CA VAL A 118 1.76 -16.11 30.06
C VAL A 118 0.79 -15.25 29.25
N ASP A 119 -0.41 -15.76 28.96
CA ASP A 119 -1.47 -15.11 28.20
C ASP A 119 -2.86 -15.65 28.61
N GLU A 120 -3.94 -15.08 28.06
CA GLU A 120 -5.32 -15.51 28.36
C GLU A 120 -5.60 -16.95 27.90
N TYR A 121 -4.91 -17.42 26.86
CA TYR A 121 -5.07 -18.78 26.36
C TYR A 121 -4.53 -19.81 27.36
N THR A 122 -3.30 -19.64 27.82
CA THR A 122 -2.66 -20.47 28.84
C THR A 122 -3.38 -20.37 30.18
N MET A 123 -4.02 -19.22 30.50
CA MET A 123 -4.92 -19.10 31.65
C MET A 123 -6.10 -20.08 31.54
N GLY A 124 -6.76 -20.12 30.38
CA GLY A 124 -7.84 -21.06 30.11
C GLY A 124 -7.41 -22.54 30.04
N GLN A 125 -6.14 -22.81 29.73
CA GLN A 125 -5.59 -24.17 29.71
C GLN A 125 -5.15 -24.69 31.08
N LEU A 126 -4.57 -23.82 31.91
CA LEU A 126 -3.88 -24.21 33.15
C LEU A 126 -4.71 -24.00 34.41
N LEU A 127 -5.74 -23.17 34.36
CA LEU A 127 -6.73 -23.05 35.44
C LEU A 127 -7.95 -23.91 35.16
N ASP A 128 -8.61 -24.36 36.22
CA ASP A 128 -9.95 -24.92 36.06
C ASP A 128 -10.93 -23.83 35.61
N SER A 129 -11.95 -24.24 34.85
CA SER A 129 -12.90 -23.31 34.23
C SER A 129 -13.65 -22.43 35.24
N GLN A 130 -13.91 -22.89 36.47
CA GLN A 130 -14.66 -22.11 37.45
C GLN A 130 -13.78 -21.00 38.04
N THR A 131 -12.52 -21.33 38.36
CA THR A 131 -11.53 -20.35 38.84
C THR A 131 -11.24 -19.30 37.78
N ALA A 132 -10.96 -19.71 36.54
CA ALA A 132 -10.73 -18.78 35.43
C ALA A 132 -11.94 -17.84 35.22
N GLN A 133 -13.16 -18.40 35.18
CA GLN A 133 -14.38 -17.60 35.04
C GLN A 133 -14.59 -16.62 36.19
N LYS A 134 -14.28 -17.02 37.44
CA LYS A 134 -14.39 -16.14 38.61
C LYS A 134 -13.44 -14.94 38.48
N ILE A 135 -12.18 -15.18 38.15
CA ILE A 135 -11.15 -14.15 37.97
C ILE A 135 -11.56 -13.20 36.83
N LEU A 136 -11.90 -13.74 35.67
CA LEU A 136 -12.28 -12.95 34.49
C LEU A 136 -13.56 -12.15 34.73
N LYS A 137 -14.58 -12.73 35.36
CA LYS A 137 -15.83 -12.03 35.66
C LYS A 137 -15.60 -10.86 36.61
N GLN A 138 -14.84 -11.08 37.68
CA GLN A 138 -14.48 -10.01 38.61
C GLN A 138 -13.77 -8.89 37.86
N HIS A 139 -12.78 -9.22 37.04
CA HIS A 139 -12.04 -8.26 36.23
C HIS A 139 -12.95 -7.48 35.28
N TRP A 140 -13.80 -8.15 34.51
CA TRP A 140 -14.71 -7.50 33.55
C TRP A 140 -15.69 -6.53 34.23
N GLU A 141 -16.13 -6.84 35.44
CA GLU A 141 -17.09 -6.03 36.21
C GLU A 141 -16.44 -4.81 36.88
N THR A 142 -15.13 -4.82 37.10
CA THR A 142 -14.42 -3.75 37.83
C THR A 142 -13.41 -2.97 37.00
N TRP A 143 -12.92 -3.53 35.89
CA TRP A 143 -11.87 -2.88 35.09
C TRP A 143 -12.39 -1.68 34.33
N ILE A 144 -13.41 -1.82 33.46
CA ILE A 144 -14.05 -0.66 32.80
C ILE A 144 -15.49 -0.55 33.27
N THR A 145 -15.85 0.63 33.75
CA THR A 145 -17.16 0.94 34.34
C THR A 145 -17.80 2.16 33.65
N GLU A 146 -19.04 2.50 34.01
CA GLU A 146 -19.72 3.70 33.49
C GLU A 146 -18.97 4.99 33.85
N ASP A 147 -18.32 5.02 35.02
CA ASP A 147 -17.52 6.16 35.47
C ASP A 147 -16.31 6.40 34.55
N ASP A 148 -15.72 5.34 33.98
CA ASP A 148 -14.65 5.47 32.99
C ASP A 148 -15.16 6.16 31.71
N PHE A 149 -16.35 5.80 31.21
CA PHE A 149 -16.96 6.47 30.06
C PHE A 149 -17.29 7.94 30.34
N ALA A 150 -17.77 8.24 31.55
CA ALA A 150 -18.02 9.61 31.97
C ALA A 150 -16.71 10.43 32.02
N ALA A 151 -15.63 9.84 32.53
CA ALA A 151 -14.31 10.45 32.59
C ALA A 151 -13.68 10.65 31.19
N ILE A 152 -13.80 9.66 30.30
CA ILE A 152 -13.38 9.75 28.89
C ILE A 152 -14.07 10.93 28.21
N LYS A 153 -15.39 11.05 28.38
CA LYS A 153 -16.16 12.19 27.84
C LYS A 153 -15.71 13.51 28.46
N ALA A 154 -15.50 13.55 29.77
CA ALA A 154 -15.05 14.75 30.47
C ALA A 154 -13.65 15.19 30.03
N ALA A 155 -12.82 14.27 29.53
CA ALA A 155 -11.53 14.53 28.91
C ALA A 155 -11.61 15.00 27.44
N GLY A 156 -12.82 15.33 26.94
CA GLY A 156 -13.03 15.86 25.59
C GLY A 156 -12.87 14.82 24.48
N LEU A 157 -12.84 13.52 24.83
CA LEU A 157 -12.75 12.42 23.87
C LEU A 157 -14.14 12.07 23.31
N ASN A 158 -14.17 11.63 22.06
CA ASN A 158 -15.40 11.36 21.31
C ASN A 158 -15.52 9.91 20.81
N HIS A 159 -14.44 9.11 20.93
CA HIS A 159 -14.42 7.71 20.50
C HIS A 159 -13.78 6.79 21.55
N VAL A 160 -14.19 5.53 21.55
CA VAL A 160 -13.48 4.43 22.22
C VAL A 160 -13.23 3.29 21.24
N ARG A 161 -12.07 2.63 21.36
CA ARG A 161 -11.76 1.38 20.65
C ARG A 161 -11.74 0.22 21.64
N ILE A 162 -12.48 -0.84 21.32
CA ILE A 162 -12.71 -1.99 22.19
C ILE A 162 -12.14 -3.25 21.52
N PRO A 163 -10.98 -3.75 21.97
CA PRO A 163 -10.44 -5.04 21.54
C PRO A 163 -11.34 -6.20 21.99
N LEU A 164 -11.75 -7.07 21.06
CA LEU A 164 -12.56 -8.25 21.35
C LEU A 164 -11.84 -9.54 20.88
N GLY A 165 -11.70 -10.48 21.80
CA GLY A 165 -11.21 -11.83 21.49
C GLY A 165 -12.22 -12.67 20.72
N TYR A 166 -11.74 -13.48 19.77
CA TYR A 166 -12.59 -14.37 18.96
C TYR A 166 -13.32 -15.44 19.79
N TRP A 167 -12.76 -15.78 20.95
CA TRP A 167 -13.28 -16.78 21.90
C TRP A 167 -14.46 -16.27 22.72
N LEU A 168 -14.76 -14.97 22.69
CA LEU A 168 -15.86 -14.43 23.46
C LEU A 168 -17.19 -15.08 23.05
N PRO A 169 -18.05 -15.43 24.02
CA PRO A 169 -19.37 -16.00 23.74
C PRO A 169 -20.15 -15.12 22.76
N GLU A 170 -20.95 -15.75 21.90
CA GLU A 170 -21.73 -15.03 20.88
C GLU A 170 -22.61 -13.94 21.50
N ARG A 171 -23.09 -14.12 22.73
CA ARG A 171 -23.84 -13.11 23.48
C ARG A 171 -23.00 -11.87 23.82
N LEU A 172 -21.72 -12.02 24.16
CA LEU A 172 -20.79 -10.90 24.41
C LEU A 172 -20.31 -10.26 23.09
N ARG A 173 -20.21 -11.03 22.01
CA ARG A 173 -20.08 -10.49 20.64
C ARG A 173 -21.35 -9.73 20.19
N GLN A 174 -22.54 -10.14 20.66
CA GLN A 174 -23.82 -9.44 20.46
C GLN A 174 -24.00 -8.23 21.38
N PHE A 175 -23.30 -8.15 22.52
CA PHE A 175 -23.31 -6.99 23.41
C PHE A 175 -22.81 -5.72 22.70
N GLY A 176 -21.97 -5.86 21.66
CA GLY A 176 -21.55 -4.74 20.80
C GLY A 176 -22.62 -4.19 19.87
N ALA A 177 -23.71 -4.92 19.58
CA ALA A 177 -24.66 -4.54 18.53
C ALA A 177 -26.13 -4.39 18.97
N ALA A 178 -26.58 -5.03 20.06
CA ALA A 178 -28.02 -5.03 20.41
C ALA A 178 -28.35 -4.56 21.84
N HIS A 179 -27.38 -4.48 22.75
CA HIS A 179 -27.65 -4.08 24.14
C HIS A 179 -27.24 -2.64 24.47
N PHE A 180 -26.30 -2.04 23.72
CA PHE A 180 -25.96 -0.62 23.88
C PHE A 180 -27.09 0.32 23.45
N GLU A 181 -27.89 -0.04 22.45
CA GLU A 181 -29.09 0.71 22.03
C GLU A 181 -30.14 0.82 23.15
N SER A 182 -30.29 -0.22 23.98
CA SER A 182 -31.24 -0.22 25.10
C SER A 182 -30.66 0.35 26.38
N CYS A 183 -29.35 0.26 26.59
CA CYS A 183 -28.76 0.61 27.88
C CYS A 183 -28.47 2.10 27.99
N MET A 184 -28.17 2.84 26.92
CA MET A 184 -27.73 4.23 27.02
C MET A 184 -28.84 5.28 26.77
N GLY A 185 -29.98 4.94 26.17
CA GLY A 185 -31.00 5.95 25.83
C GLY A 185 -30.49 7.06 24.89
N VAL A 186 -29.37 6.84 24.19
CA VAL A 186 -28.79 7.75 23.20
C VAL A 186 -29.27 7.29 21.83
N GLU A 187 -29.75 8.24 21.02
CA GLU A 187 -29.90 8.10 19.56
C GLU A 187 -28.61 7.52 18.92
N PRO A 188 -28.68 6.83 17.77
CA PRO A 188 -27.88 5.64 17.49
C PRO A 188 -26.37 5.89 17.55
N CYS A 189 -25.67 5.11 18.38
CA CYS A 189 -24.20 5.04 18.33
C CYS A 189 -23.76 4.64 16.92
N GLU A 190 -22.84 5.40 16.33
CA GLU A 190 -22.20 4.96 15.08
C GLU A 190 -21.16 3.90 15.38
N TYR A 191 -21.21 2.81 14.61
CA TYR A 191 -20.33 1.64 14.78
C TYR A 191 -19.34 1.53 13.63
N VAL A 192 -18.09 1.22 13.99
CA VAL A 192 -17.06 0.78 13.07
C VAL A 192 -16.58 -0.59 13.50
N ILE A 193 -16.46 -1.50 12.53
CA ILE A 193 -15.91 -2.84 12.76
C ILE A 193 -14.52 -2.90 12.18
N GLU A 194 -13.53 -3.08 13.04
CA GLU A 194 -12.17 -3.43 12.64
C GLU A 194 -12.06 -4.95 12.50
N LEU A 195 -11.64 -5.38 11.31
CA LEU A 195 -11.75 -6.78 10.89
C LEU A 195 -10.72 -7.72 11.55
N LEU A 196 -9.54 -7.21 11.94
CA LEU A 196 -8.48 -7.98 12.61
C LEU A 196 -7.38 -7.02 13.10
N ASN A 197 -6.95 -7.17 14.36
CA ASN A 197 -5.79 -6.44 14.89
C ASN A 197 -4.49 -6.92 14.25
N GLU A 198 -3.60 -5.98 13.91
CA GLU A 198 -2.16 -6.23 13.71
C GLU A 198 -1.79 -7.57 13.03
N PRO A 199 -2.35 -7.89 11.85
CA PRO A 199 -1.93 -9.11 11.17
C PRO A 199 -0.48 -8.95 10.70
N ALA A 200 0.38 -9.92 11.02
CA ALA A 200 1.81 -9.87 10.79
C ALA A 200 2.20 -10.07 9.31
N GLY A 201 1.86 -9.11 8.44
CA GLY A 201 2.14 -9.15 6.99
C GLY A 201 3.62 -9.27 6.67
N PHE A 202 4.50 -8.77 7.54
CA PHE A 202 5.96 -8.86 7.43
C PHE A 202 6.52 -10.30 7.51
N ARG A 203 5.69 -11.30 7.82
CA ARG A 203 6.11 -12.72 7.89
C ARG A 203 6.41 -13.34 6.52
N GLY A 204 6.00 -12.70 5.43
CA GLY A 204 6.28 -13.11 4.06
C GLY A 204 5.11 -12.84 3.12
N ASP A 205 5.35 -13.00 1.81
CA ASP A 205 4.36 -12.63 0.78
C ASP A 205 3.06 -13.42 0.89
N ASP A 206 3.12 -14.71 1.27
CA ASP A 206 1.93 -15.54 1.49
C ASP A 206 1.01 -14.96 2.57
N TRP A 207 1.59 -14.39 3.64
CA TRP A 207 0.85 -13.72 4.70
C TRP A 207 0.22 -12.43 4.17
N ALA A 208 1.00 -11.58 3.49
CA ALA A 208 0.50 -10.35 2.90
C ALA A 208 -0.67 -10.60 1.91
N GLN A 209 -0.57 -11.63 1.06
CA GLN A 209 -1.64 -12.01 0.13
C GLN A 209 -2.87 -12.56 0.85
N THR A 210 -2.68 -13.40 1.87
CA THR A 210 -3.77 -13.93 2.69
C THR A 210 -4.53 -12.81 3.39
N ILE A 211 -3.81 -11.82 3.93
CA ILE A 211 -4.41 -10.66 4.61
C ILE A 211 -5.19 -9.79 3.61
N ARG A 212 -4.65 -9.55 2.41
CA ARG A 212 -5.37 -8.85 1.34
C ARG A 212 -6.70 -9.54 1.00
N GLN A 213 -6.68 -10.86 0.86
CA GLN A 213 -7.90 -11.62 0.58
C GLN A 213 -8.86 -11.58 1.78
N PHE A 214 -8.35 -11.71 3.00
CA PHE A 214 -9.15 -11.62 4.22
C PHE A 214 -9.87 -10.27 4.35
N TRP A 215 -9.22 -9.15 4.02
CA TRP A 215 -9.87 -7.84 4.00
C TRP A 215 -10.99 -7.75 2.97
N LEU A 216 -10.81 -8.31 1.77
CA LEU A 216 -11.86 -8.33 0.75
C LEU A 216 -13.07 -9.15 1.22
N ASP A 217 -12.82 -10.34 1.74
CA ASP A 217 -13.86 -11.27 2.21
C ASP A 217 -14.60 -10.69 3.43
N GLY A 218 -13.86 -10.11 4.38
CA GLY A 218 -14.42 -9.45 5.56
C GLY A 218 -15.24 -8.22 5.21
N TYR A 219 -14.76 -7.37 4.30
CA TYR A 219 -15.53 -6.22 3.80
C TYR A 219 -16.84 -6.67 3.14
N ASP A 220 -16.78 -7.65 2.24
CA ASP A 220 -17.96 -8.15 1.54
C ASP A 220 -18.94 -8.84 2.51
N ALA A 221 -18.44 -9.52 3.54
CA ALA A 221 -19.26 -10.11 4.61
C ALA A 221 -19.99 -9.04 5.43
N VAL A 222 -19.30 -7.98 5.86
CA VAL A 222 -19.93 -6.86 6.59
C VAL A 222 -20.95 -6.14 5.70
N ARG A 223 -20.63 -5.87 4.44
CA ARG A 223 -21.57 -5.23 3.50
C ARG A 223 -22.80 -6.08 3.24
N LYS A 224 -22.66 -7.41 3.12
CA LYS A 224 -23.78 -8.34 2.98
C LYS A 224 -24.68 -8.35 4.22
N ALA A 225 -24.09 -8.24 5.40
CA ALA A 225 -24.80 -8.34 6.67
C ALA A 225 -25.49 -7.05 7.12
N ALA A 226 -24.77 -5.92 7.01
CA ALA A 226 -25.15 -4.64 7.61
C ALA A 226 -25.27 -3.50 6.58
N GLY A 227 -25.00 -3.76 5.30
CA GLY A 227 -25.03 -2.74 4.25
C GLY A 227 -23.98 -1.65 4.46
N ASN A 228 -24.34 -0.41 4.10
CA ASN A 228 -23.46 0.75 4.16
C ASN A 228 -23.54 1.52 5.49
N GLY A 229 -24.35 1.06 6.46
CA GLY A 229 -24.56 1.73 7.74
C GLY A 229 -23.39 1.57 8.71
N ILE A 230 -22.51 0.59 8.49
CA ILE A 230 -21.34 0.29 9.33
C ILE A 230 -20.06 0.57 8.54
N LYS A 231 -19.13 1.31 9.15
CA LYS A 231 -17.81 1.52 8.55
C LYS A 231 -16.91 0.30 8.85
N VAL A 232 -16.05 -0.04 7.90
CA VAL A 232 -15.13 -1.18 8.02
C VAL A 232 -13.73 -0.64 8.19
N MET A 233 -13.01 -1.10 9.20
CA MET A 233 -11.62 -0.73 9.44
C MET A 233 -10.69 -1.91 9.16
N ILE A 234 -9.57 -1.63 8.50
CA ILE A 234 -8.51 -2.59 8.16
C ILE A 234 -7.17 -2.05 8.63
N GLY A 235 -6.30 -2.92 9.13
CA GLY A 235 -4.93 -2.55 9.49
C GLY A 235 -3.98 -2.57 8.29
N ASP A 236 -2.89 -1.82 8.41
CA ASP A 236 -1.82 -1.77 7.40
C ASP A 236 -0.94 -3.04 7.35
N ALA A 237 -1.15 -3.98 8.27
CA ALA A 237 -0.43 -5.24 8.43
C ALA A 237 1.09 -5.09 8.63
N PHE A 238 1.54 -3.95 9.19
CA PHE A 238 2.95 -3.56 9.31
C PHE A 238 3.70 -3.47 7.97
N LEU A 239 2.96 -3.37 6.86
CA LEU A 239 3.54 -3.16 5.53
C LEU A 239 3.63 -1.68 5.19
N GLY A 240 3.06 -0.80 6.02
CA GLY A 240 2.89 0.62 5.73
C GLY A 240 1.70 0.88 4.82
N VAL A 241 1.03 2.02 5.05
CA VAL A 241 -0.21 2.39 4.35
C VAL A 241 -0.10 2.37 2.81
N GLN A 242 1.08 2.68 2.25
CA GLN A 242 1.30 2.74 0.81
C GLN A 242 1.12 1.39 0.10
N ASN A 243 1.32 0.27 0.81
CA ASN A 243 1.05 -1.07 0.28
C ASN A 243 -0.45 -1.30 0.00
N TRP A 244 -1.31 -0.40 0.45
CA TRP A 244 -2.77 -0.46 0.33
C TRP A 244 -3.31 0.63 -0.59
N SER A 245 -2.46 1.26 -1.41
CA SER A 245 -2.88 2.26 -2.38
C SER A 245 -3.78 1.65 -3.46
N GLY A 246 -4.94 2.26 -3.70
CA GLY A 246 -5.97 1.77 -4.61
C GLY A 246 -6.78 0.58 -4.08
N PHE A 247 -6.51 0.10 -2.86
CA PHE A 247 -7.18 -1.05 -2.27
C PHE A 247 -8.45 -0.63 -1.52
N LEU A 248 -9.59 -1.25 -1.86
CA LEU A 248 -10.91 -0.90 -1.30
C LEU A 248 -11.29 0.60 -1.46
N ASN A 249 -10.72 1.29 -2.46
CA ASN A 249 -11.14 2.64 -2.82
C ASN A 249 -12.54 2.64 -3.46
N TYR A 250 -13.21 3.79 -3.45
CA TYR A 250 -14.46 3.98 -4.19
C TYR A 250 -14.25 3.75 -5.71
N PRO A 251 -15.16 3.05 -6.42
CA PRO A 251 -16.44 2.51 -5.95
C PRO A 251 -16.37 1.08 -5.37
N ARG A 252 -15.19 0.43 -5.34
CA ARG A 252 -15.04 -0.94 -4.81
C ARG A 252 -15.30 -1.02 -3.31
N GLY A 253 -14.86 -0.02 -2.55
CA GLY A 253 -15.12 0.12 -1.12
C GLY A 253 -15.74 1.48 -0.80
N GLN A 254 -16.66 1.49 0.15
CA GLN A 254 -17.28 2.68 0.72
C GLN A 254 -17.24 2.56 2.23
N GLY A 255 -16.98 3.65 2.95
CA GLY A 255 -16.92 3.65 4.41
C GLY A 255 -15.84 2.72 4.94
N VAL A 256 -14.64 2.80 4.35
CA VAL A 256 -13.46 2.03 4.76
C VAL A 256 -12.47 2.96 5.45
N ILE A 257 -11.88 2.49 6.56
CA ILE A 257 -10.89 3.21 7.35
C ILE A 257 -9.62 2.36 7.42
N MET A 258 -8.47 2.98 7.18
CA MET A 258 -7.15 2.43 7.45
C MET A 258 -6.78 2.70 8.90
N ASP A 259 -6.41 1.65 9.62
CA ASP A 259 -5.82 1.70 10.94
C ASP A 259 -4.29 1.61 10.82
N PHE A 260 -3.61 2.59 11.40
CA PHE A 260 -2.15 2.66 11.49
C PHE A 260 -1.74 2.74 12.96
N HIS A 261 -0.79 1.91 13.36
CA HIS A 261 -0.26 1.90 14.72
C HIS A 261 1.14 2.51 14.74
N GLU A 262 1.40 3.39 15.69
CA GLU A 262 2.67 4.10 15.80
C GLU A 262 3.30 3.93 17.17
N TYR A 263 4.47 3.29 17.20
CA TYR A 263 5.30 3.10 18.38
C TYR A 263 6.77 3.22 17.98
N GLN A 264 7.62 3.63 18.92
CA GLN A 264 9.06 3.84 18.68
C GLN A 264 9.92 3.17 19.76
N ILE A 265 9.58 1.95 20.15
CA ILE A 265 10.19 1.28 21.33
C ILE A 265 10.48 -0.21 21.14
N PHE A 266 10.12 -0.81 20.02
CA PHE A 266 10.15 -2.27 19.86
C PHE A 266 11.42 -2.80 19.16
N SER A 267 12.40 -1.92 18.90
CA SER A 267 13.73 -2.26 18.38
C SER A 267 14.83 -1.35 18.93
N ASP A 268 16.06 -1.86 18.96
CA ASP A 268 17.22 -1.10 19.45
C ASP A 268 17.43 0.24 18.73
N PRO A 269 17.30 0.36 17.39
CA PRO A 269 17.45 1.64 16.70
C PRO A 269 16.40 2.69 17.11
N GLU A 270 15.23 2.25 17.56
CA GLU A 270 14.18 3.16 18.02
C GLU A 270 14.45 3.64 19.44
N LEU A 271 14.89 2.73 20.31
CA LEU A 271 15.29 3.01 21.69
C LEU A 271 16.57 3.87 21.79
N ASP A 272 17.46 3.79 20.80
CA ASP A 272 18.67 4.62 20.74
C ASP A 272 18.38 6.11 20.49
N ARG A 273 17.15 6.48 20.11
CA ARG A 273 16.81 7.87 19.80
C ARG A 273 16.82 8.74 21.05
N SER A 274 17.43 9.91 20.92
CA SER A 274 17.21 10.99 21.89
C SER A 274 15.75 11.48 21.87
N PHE A 275 15.33 12.17 22.92
CA PHE A 275 14.00 12.79 22.98
C PHE A 275 13.70 13.69 21.78
N ASP A 276 14.64 14.53 21.36
CA ASP A 276 14.43 15.40 20.21
C ASP A 276 14.32 14.59 18.90
N GLU A 277 15.05 13.48 18.79
CA GLU A 277 14.95 12.57 17.65
C GLU A 277 13.62 11.81 17.60
N HIS A 278 13.03 11.44 18.73
CA HIS A 278 11.66 10.90 18.78
C HIS A 278 10.63 11.91 18.26
N LEU A 279 10.73 13.19 18.70
CA LEU A 279 9.85 14.24 18.22
C LEU A 279 10.00 14.44 16.71
N ALA A 280 11.23 14.49 16.20
CA ALA A 280 11.50 14.68 14.78
C ALA A 280 11.05 13.47 13.94
N PHE A 281 11.31 12.25 14.42
CA PHE A 281 10.93 11.04 13.71
C PHE A 281 9.42 10.88 13.62
N ALA A 282 8.68 11.17 14.70
CA ALA A 282 7.21 11.15 14.66
C ALA A 282 6.65 12.07 13.55
N CYS A 283 7.20 13.28 13.37
CA CYS A 283 6.74 14.19 12.32
C CYS A 283 6.82 13.60 10.91
N THR A 284 7.69 12.61 10.67
CA THR A 284 7.87 11.99 9.34
C THR A 284 6.65 11.23 8.85
N TYR A 285 5.77 10.76 9.75
CA TYR A 285 4.57 10.03 9.37
C TYR A 285 3.49 10.92 8.76
N SER A 286 3.42 12.19 9.16
CA SER A 286 2.31 13.09 8.80
C SER A 286 2.11 13.21 7.29
N ASP A 287 3.18 13.48 6.55
CA ASP A 287 3.11 13.65 5.10
C ASP A 287 2.67 12.34 4.41
N ASN A 288 3.18 11.19 4.85
CA ASN A 288 2.87 9.88 4.27
C ASN A 288 1.40 9.52 4.51
N LEU A 289 0.93 9.61 5.75
CA LEU A 289 -0.44 9.29 6.13
C LEU A 289 -1.44 10.25 5.49
N SER A 290 -1.13 11.55 5.44
CA SER A 290 -1.98 12.57 4.80
C SER A 290 -2.08 12.37 3.29
N ALA A 291 -0.96 12.04 2.63
CA ALA A 291 -0.94 11.77 1.19
C ALA A 291 -1.73 10.49 0.85
N TYR A 292 -1.58 9.44 1.67
CA TYR A 292 -2.35 8.21 1.51
C TYR A 292 -3.84 8.47 1.66
N GLN A 293 -4.27 9.11 2.75
CA GLN A 293 -5.68 9.44 2.99
C GLN A 293 -6.27 10.30 1.86
N GLY A 294 -5.53 11.29 1.39
CA GLY A 294 -6.01 12.24 0.37
C GLY A 294 -6.33 11.61 -0.99
N SER A 295 -5.83 10.40 -1.26
CA SER A 295 -6.03 9.69 -2.54
C SER A 295 -6.69 8.30 -2.38
N ASN A 296 -6.87 7.82 -1.15
CA ASN A 296 -7.39 6.49 -0.86
C ASN A 296 -8.59 6.51 0.09
N ILE A 297 -8.43 5.92 1.28
CA ILE A 297 -9.48 5.72 2.29
C ILE A 297 -9.15 6.54 3.54
N TRP A 298 -10.16 6.82 4.38
CA TRP A 298 -9.93 7.50 5.65
C TRP A 298 -8.85 6.79 6.44
N THR A 299 -7.98 7.52 7.14
CA THR A 299 -6.85 6.95 7.87
C THR A 299 -6.85 7.49 9.29
N ILE A 300 -6.67 6.62 10.27
CA ILE A 300 -6.57 6.98 11.68
C ILE A 300 -5.28 6.40 12.25
N ILE A 301 -4.78 7.00 13.32
CA ILE A 301 -3.77 6.36 14.16
C ILE A 301 -4.50 5.63 15.28
N GLY A 302 -4.84 4.34 15.10
CA GLY A 302 -5.70 3.61 16.04
C GLY A 302 -4.97 3.14 17.30
N GLU A 303 -3.65 3.15 17.29
CA GLU A 303 -2.82 2.92 18.47
C GLU A 303 -1.53 3.73 18.45
N TRP A 304 -1.21 4.32 19.60
CA TRP A 304 0.03 5.04 19.89
C TRP A 304 0.08 5.37 21.39
N SER A 305 1.26 5.67 21.94
CA SER A 305 1.41 6.05 23.36
C SER A 305 2.49 7.13 23.57
N ASN A 306 2.72 7.54 24.82
CA ASN A 306 3.84 8.43 25.15
C ASN A 306 5.11 7.69 25.60
N ALA A 307 5.10 6.34 25.59
CA ALA A 307 6.26 5.56 25.97
C ALA A 307 7.40 5.73 24.95
N VAL A 308 8.62 5.85 25.48
CA VAL A 308 9.89 5.91 24.71
C VAL A 308 10.90 4.87 25.15
N THR A 309 10.46 3.99 26.06
CA THR A 309 11.20 2.81 26.48
C THR A 309 10.23 1.64 26.49
N ASP A 310 10.75 0.42 26.40
CA ASP A 310 9.96 -0.80 26.59
C ASP A 310 10.03 -1.30 28.04
N CYS A 311 10.16 -0.38 29.00
CA CYS A 311 10.39 -0.67 30.42
C CYS A 311 9.15 -1.15 31.17
N ALA A 312 7.94 -0.89 30.66
CA ALA A 312 6.72 -1.34 31.30
C ALA A 312 6.79 -2.83 31.59
N ARG A 313 6.52 -3.20 32.84
CA ARG A 313 6.67 -4.59 33.31
C ARG A 313 5.86 -5.52 32.42
N TRP A 314 6.53 -6.52 31.84
CA TRP A 314 5.94 -7.54 30.97
C TRP A 314 5.38 -7.04 29.64
N LEU A 315 5.73 -5.83 29.21
CA LEU A 315 5.32 -5.29 27.90
C LEU A 315 5.74 -6.22 26.76
N ASN A 316 6.94 -6.80 26.86
CA ASN A 316 7.47 -7.77 25.91
C ASN A 316 7.00 -9.22 26.14
N GLY A 317 6.07 -9.44 27.08
CA GLY A 317 5.58 -10.74 27.51
C GLY A 317 5.79 -11.00 29.01
N ARG A 318 4.90 -11.81 29.61
CA ARG A 318 5.02 -12.19 31.03
C ARG A 318 6.33 -12.94 31.27
N GLY A 319 7.10 -12.47 32.26
CA GLY A 319 8.42 -13.01 32.58
C GLY A 319 9.54 -12.58 31.63
N VAL A 320 9.24 -11.73 30.64
CA VAL A 320 10.23 -11.18 29.71
C VAL A 320 10.62 -9.77 30.13
N GLY A 321 11.92 -9.47 30.11
CA GLY A 321 12.47 -8.16 30.44
C GLY A 321 12.37 -7.13 29.31
N ALA A 322 13.03 -5.99 29.50
CA ALA A 322 13.07 -4.87 28.55
C ALA A 322 14.36 -4.88 27.72
N ARG A 323 14.27 -4.40 26.47
CA ARG A 323 15.46 -4.15 25.65
C ARG A 323 16.24 -2.98 26.25
N TRP A 324 15.54 -1.97 26.74
CA TRP A 324 16.13 -0.75 27.32
C TRP A 324 17.23 -1.00 28.35
N ASP A 325 16.99 -1.89 29.31
CA ASP A 325 17.94 -2.24 30.38
C ASP A 325 18.68 -3.57 30.12
N ALA A 326 18.60 -4.08 28.89
CA ALA A 326 19.20 -5.33 28.44
C ALA A 326 18.76 -6.60 29.19
N THR A 327 17.54 -6.61 29.75
CA THR A 327 16.93 -7.80 30.40
C THR A 327 16.05 -8.64 29.46
N TRP A 328 15.88 -8.23 28.21
CA TRP A 328 15.11 -8.94 27.18
C TRP A 328 15.88 -10.16 26.57
N PHE A 329 15.13 -11.12 26.01
CA PHE A 329 15.67 -12.36 25.41
C PHE A 329 15.27 -12.46 23.92
N PRO A 330 16.16 -12.90 22.99
CA PRO A 330 17.50 -13.51 23.18
C PRO A 330 18.60 -12.49 23.53
N PRO A 331 19.75 -12.93 24.12
CA PRO A 331 20.68 -12.14 24.93
C PRO A 331 21.54 -11.09 24.19
N ASN A 332 21.08 -10.60 23.04
CA ASN A 332 21.79 -9.61 22.24
C ASN A 332 21.24 -8.18 22.45
N SER A 333 20.32 -7.96 23.39
CA SER A 333 19.81 -6.62 23.69
C SER A 333 20.93 -5.74 24.22
N ARG A 334 21.13 -4.60 23.56
CA ARG A 334 22.09 -3.58 23.98
C ARG A 334 21.55 -2.83 25.20
N TYR A 335 22.43 -2.46 26.13
CA TYR A 335 22.04 -1.58 27.24
C TYR A 335 21.88 -0.14 26.75
N HIS A 336 20.68 0.41 26.88
CA HIS A 336 20.33 1.81 26.54
C HIS A 336 20.27 2.67 27.81
N GLY A 337 19.72 2.14 28.90
CA GLY A 337 19.61 2.84 30.17
C GLY A 337 18.92 2.04 31.27
N SER A 338 18.76 2.66 32.44
CA SER A 338 17.95 2.07 33.52
C SER A 338 16.47 2.37 33.30
N CYS A 339 15.60 1.40 33.58
CA CYS A 339 14.15 1.61 33.59
C CYS A 339 13.65 2.43 34.79
N THR A 340 14.50 2.73 35.77
CA THR A 340 14.14 3.56 36.93
C THR A 340 13.64 4.94 36.46
N ASN A 341 12.48 5.35 36.96
CA ASN A 341 11.83 6.64 36.70
C ASN A 341 11.34 6.87 35.25
N PHE A 342 11.30 5.83 34.42
CA PHE A 342 10.71 5.87 33.07
C PHE A 342 9.40 5.11 32.94
N THR A 343 9.06 4.29 33.94
CA THR A 343 7.84 3.48 33.97
C THR A 343 7.31 3.31 35.39
N GLY A 344 6.14 2.70 35.58
CA GLY A 344 5.48 2.57 36.88
C GLY A 344 4.74 3.85 37.27
N SER A 345 4.84 4.25 38.53
CA SER A 345 4.17 5.47 39.04
C SER A 345 4.81 6.76 38.52
N TYR A 346 4.00 7.65 37.94
CA TYR A 346 4.42 8.95 37.42
C TYR A 346 4.94 9.90 38.51
N SER A 347 4.73 9.57 39.79
CA SER A 347 5.32 10.31 40.92
C SER A 347 6.84 10.29 40.89
N GLY A 348 7.45 9.22 40.34
CA GLY A 348 8.90 9.10 40.18
C GLY A 348 9.46 9.76 38.92
N PHE A 349 8.61 10.16 37.96
CA PHE A 349 9.07 10.69 36.68
C PHE A 349 9.75 12.05 36.83
N PRO A 350 10.96 12.25 36.27
CA PRO A 350 11.64 13.54 36.32
C PRO A 350 10.82 14.62 35.61
N SER A 351 10.93 15.87 36.06
CA SER A 351 10.23 17.00 35.42
C SER A 351 10.59 17.16 33.94
N ALA A 352 11.84 16.89 33.58
CA ALA A 352 12.30 16.88 32.19
C ALA A 352 11.59 15.80 31.35
N TYR A 353 11.37 14.61 31.93
CA TYR A 353 10.66 13.54 31.25
C TYR A 353 9.17 13.87 31.06
N LYS A 354 8.48 14.37 32.09
CA LYS A 354 7.09 14.85 31.95
C LYS A 354 6.94 15.97 30.91
N THR A 355 7.93 16.87 30.86
CA THR A 355 7.98 17.91 29.82
C THR A 355 8.12 17.31 28.43
N PHE A 356 8.98 16.30 28.27
CA PHE A 356 9.11 15.56 27.02
C PHE A 356 7.82 14.82 26.65
N LEU A 357 7.20 14.08 27.58
CA LEU A 357 5.92 13.39 27.34
C LEU A 357 4.85 14.35 26.83
N ARG A 358 4.80 15.59 27.37
CA ARG A 358 3.88 16.62 26.89
C ARG A 358 4.16 17.02 25.44
N LYS A 359 5.44 17.27 25.11
CA LYS A 359 5.83 17.61 23.73
C LYS A 359 5.52 16.47 22.77
N TYR A 360 5.80 15.23 23.18
CA TYR A 360 5.60 14.04 22.36
C TYR A 360 4.10 13.75 22.14
N TRP A 361 3.27 13.97 23.16
CA TRP A 361 1.81 13.96 23.02
C TRP A 361 1.34 15.02 22.00
N GLU A 362 1.79 16.27 22.10
CA GLU A 362 1.36 17.34 21.18
C GLU A 362 1.69 17.00 19.71
N VAL A 363 2.90 16.50 19.46
CA VAL A 363 3.35 16.08 18.12
C VAL A 363 2.49 14.94 17.57
N GLN A 364 2.26 13.88 18.35
CA GLN A 364 1.50 12.71 17.90
C GLN A 364 0.01 13.03 17.68
N VAL A 365 -0.60 13.87 18.54
CA VAL A 365 -1.96 14.37 18.31
C VAL A 365 -2.03 15.18 17.03
N GLU A 366 -1.06 16.05 16.76
CA GLU A 366 -1.03 16.86 15.53
C GLU A 366 -0.92 15.98 14.27
N ILE A 367 -0.13 14.90 14.30
CA ILE A 367 -0.04 13.92 13.20
C ILE A 367 -1.40 13.24 12.99
N GLY A 368 -2.04 12.76 14.06
CA GLY A 368 -3.37 12.15 13.97
C GLY A 368 -4.42 13.13 13.44
N GLU A 369 -4.35 14.41 13.84
CA GLU A 369 -5.26 15.46 13.38
C GLU A 369 -5.00 15.92 11.94
N HIS A 370 -3.83 15.65 11.35
CA HIS A 370 -3.60 15.79 9.91
C HIS A 370 -4.39 14.76 9.08
N VAL A 371 -4.62 13.57 9.63
CA VAL A 371 -5.51 12.54 9.05
C VAL A 371 -6.89 12.55 9.73
N SER A 372 -7.62 11.44 9.82
CA SER A 372 -9.00 11.42 10.35
C SER A 372 -9.05 11.44 11.89
N GLY A 373 -7.91 11.38 12.57
CA GLY A 373 -7.81 11.44 14.02
C GLY A 373 -6.93 10.33 14.60
N TRP A 374 -7.05 10.12 15.91
CA TRP A 374 -6.19 9.26 16.69
C TRP A 374 -6.94 8.57 17.84
N VAL A 375 -6.41 7.43 18.28
CA VAL A 375 -6.90 6.66 19.42
C VAL A 375 -5.70 6.23 20.27
N PHE A 376 -5.60 6.76 21.49
CA PHE A 376 -4.46 6.53 22.37
C PHE A 376 -4.52 5.14 23.00
N TRP A 377 -3.40 4.44 23.04
CA TRP A 377 -3.22 3.19 23.76
C TRP A 377 -2.52 3.45 25.10
N THR A 378 -3.23 3.38 26.24
CA THR A 378 -4.64 2.99 26.49
C THR A 378 -5.29 3.92 27.54
N TRP A 379 -6.59 3.76 27.83
CA TRP A 379 -7.29 4.56 28.85
C TRP A 379 -6.61 4.46 30.23
N LYS A 380 -6.27 3.24 30.67
CA LYS A 380 -5.57 3.00 31.94
C LYS A 380 -4.79 1.69 31.96
N ALA A 381 -3.77 1.63 32.82
CA ALA A 381 -2.95 0.47 33.14
C ALA A 381 -2.59 0.50 34.63
N GLU A 382 -2.31 -0.64 35.26
CA GLU A 382 -2.10 -0.73 36.72
C GLU A 382 -0.78 -0.12 37.19
N ASN A 383 0.31 -0.31 36.44
CA ASN A 383 1.67 0.09 36.83
C ASN A 383 2.54 0.48 35.63
N ALA A 384 1.96 1.26 34.73
CA ALA A 384 2.61 1.73 33.50
C ALA A 384 2.02 3.10 33.11
N ASP A 385 2.25 4.12 33.95
CA ASP A 385 1.56 5.40 33.84
C ASP A 385 1.86 6.13 32.52
N GLU A 386 3.01 5.88 31.89
CA GLU A 386 3.38 6.39 30.56
C GLU A 386 2.49 5.87 29.42
N TRP A 387 1.76 4.78 29.66
CA TRP A 387 0.78 4.18 28.76
C TRP A 387 -0.67 4.50 29.15
N SER A 388 -0.90 5.21 30.24
CA SER A 388 -2.22 5.46 30.79
C SER A 388 -2.67 6.89 30.49
N TYR A 389 -3.71 7.03 29.65
CA TYR A 389 -4.30 8.35 29.35
C TYR A 389 -4.78 9.03 30.62
N GLN A 390 -5.44 8.28 31.51
CA GLN A 390 -5.92 8.77 32.80
C GLN A 390 -4.77 9.34 33.65
N LYS A 391 -3.63 8.64 33.72
CA LYS A 391 -2.47 9.10 34.47
C LYS A 391 -1.75 10.26 33.79
N GLY A 392 -1.82 10.35 32.46
CA GLY A 392 -1.34 11.52 31.73
C GLY A 392 -2.12 12.80 32.03
N LEU A 393 -3.44 12.70 32.25
CA LEU A 393 -4.27 13.80 32.72
C LEU A 393 -3.86 14.22 34.15
N GLU A 394 -3.78 13.25 35.07
CA GLU A 394 -3.39 13.50 36.47
C GLU A 394 -1.96 14.06 36.60
N GLY A 395 -1.04 13.56 35.76
CA GLY A 395 0.36 13.95 35.72
C GLY A 395 0.65 15.21 34.89
N GLY A 396 -0.34 15.73 34.17
CA GLY A 396 -0.30 17.01 33.46
C GLY A 396 0.47 17.04 32.14
N TRP A 397 0.90 15.89 31.61
CA TRP A 397 1.50 15.83 30.27
C TRP A 397 0.46 15.59 29.17
N ILE A 398 -0.74 15.13 29.51
CA ILE A 398 -1.92 15.16 28.62
C ILE A 398 -2.86 16.26 29.14
N PRO A 399 -3.30 17.20 28.30
CA PRO A 399 -4.26 18.22 28.71
C PRO A 399 -5.68 17.66 28.84
N GLN A 400 -6.50 18.31 29.67
CA GLN A 400 -7.93 18.02 29.78
C GLN A 400 -8.69 18.34 28.48
N ASP A 401 -8.29 19.41 27.79
CA ASP A 401 -8.75 19.71 26.43
C ASP A 401 -7.74 19.16 25.43
N PRO A 402 -8.07 18.15 24.61
CA PRO A 402 -7.13 17.56 23.66
C PRO A 402 -6.72 18.52 22.53
N THR A 403 -7.31 19.71 22.42
CA THR A 403 -6.88 20.78 21.51
C THR A 403 -5.83 21.71 22.09
N ASP A 404 -5.62 21.67 23.40
CA ASP A 404 -4.65 22.53 24.07
C ASP A 404 -3.22 22.19 23.65
N ARG A 405 -2.40 23.22 23.39
CA ARG A 405 -1.00 23.12 23.00
C ARG A 405 -0.18 24.05 23.88
N LYS A 406 0.65 23.46 24.74
CA LYS A 406 1.57 24.18 25.62
C LYS A 406 2.85 24.56 24.87
N TYR A 407 3.20 23.81 23.84
CA TYR A 407 4.38 24.04 23.01
C TYR A 407 3.99 24.09 21.52
N PRO A 408 3.25 25.12 21.08
CA PRO A 408 2.82 25.24 19.70
C PRO A 408 4.02 25.38 18.75
N GLY A 409 3.92 24.76 17.56
CA GLY A 409 4.92 24.87 16.50
C GLY A 409 6.09 23.90 16.58
N ILE A 410 6.14 22.97 17.55
CA ILE A 410 7.16 21.89 17.59
C ILE A 410 7.15 21.10 16.28
N PHE A 411 5.96 20.77 15.78
CA PHE A 411 5.77 20.07 14.53
C PHE A 411 6.40 20.85 13.35
N GLU A 412 6.10 22.15 13.22
CA GLU A 412 6.63 23.01 12.17
C GLU A 412 8.14 23.28 12.26
N THR A 413 8.70 23.32 13.48
CA THR A 413 10.15 23.50 13.70
C THR A 413 10.92 22.22 13.42
N ASN A 414 10.36 21.06 13.76
CA ASN A 414 10.98 19.76 13.54
C ASN A 414 10.78 19.26 12.11
N GLU A 415 9.72 19.68 11.40
CA GLU A 415 9.62 19.54 9.94
C GLU A 415 10.73 20.28 9.18
N ARG A 416 11.28 21.37 9.77
CA ARG A 416 12.28 22.24 9.12
C ARG A 416 13.73 21.92 9.50
N GLN A 417 13.96 21.11 10.52
CA GLN A 417 15.32 20.64 10.82
C GLN A 417 15.70 19.56 9.82
N ASP A 418 16.31 19.99 8.71
CA ASP A 418 17.16 19.16 7.85
C ASP A 418 18.32 18.60 8.70
N ASN A 419 18.05 17.57 9.52
CA ASN A 419 19.08 16.86 10.26
C ASN A 419 19.84 15.95 9.26
N PRO A 420 21.14 16.18 9.00
CA PRO A 420 21.89 15.47 7.95
C PRO A 420 21.98 13.95 8.17
N ASN A 421 21.68 13.47 9.38
CA ASN A 421 21.81 12.06 9.78
C ASN A 421 20.56 11.21 9.53
N TRP A 422 19.43 11.78 9.12
CA TRP A 422 18.15 11.05 8.96
C TRP A 422 17.64 11.01 7.51
N THR A 423 18.55 10.88 6.54
CA THR A 423 18.24 10.84 5.09
C THR A 423 17.62 9.52 4.59
N SER A 424 17.16 8.64 5.47
CA SER A 424 16.79 7.26 5.10
C SER A 424 15.33 7.02 4.67
N TYR A 425 14.37 7.94 4.91
CA TYR A 425 12.96 7.72 4.49
C TYR A 425 12.18 9.01 4.14
N ILE A 426 12.74 9.90 3.32
CA ILE A 426 11.98 11.04 2.78
C ILE A 426 11.51 10.71 1.35
N MET A 427 10.31 10.16 1.23
CA MET A 427 9.51 10.41 0.03
C MET A 427 9.16 11.91 0.01
N LEU A 428 9.46 12.57 -1.10
CA LEU A 428 9.37 14.02 -1.20
C LEU A 428 7.94 14.51 -1.01
N ARG A 429 7.73 15.31 0.05
CA ARG A 429 6.52 16.10 0.33
C ARG A 429 5.91 16.66 -0.96
N THR A 430 4.70 16.22 -1.29
CA THR A 430 3.91 16.81 -2.39
C THR A 430 3.27 18.09 -1.87
N ILE A 431 4.07 19.16 -1.79
CA ILE A 431 3.60 20.49 -1.37
C ILE A 431 2.54 20.96 -2.37
N LYS A 432 1.32 21.28 -1.90
CA LYS A 432 0.29 21.91 -2.74
C LYS A 432 0.89 23.17 -3.40
N PRO A 433 0.93 23.25 -4.73
CA PRO A 433 1.64 24.32 -5.42
C PRO A 433 0.96 25.67 -5.15
N LYS A 434 1.68 26.58 -4.48
CA LYS A 434 1.19 27.93 -4.16
C LYS A 434 1.03 28.83 -5.40
N ASN A 435 1.66 28.48 -6.52
CA ASN A 435 1.62 29.25 -7.76
C ASN A 435 1.58 28.35 -9.00
N ALA A 436 1.13 28.91 -10.14
CA ALA A 436 0.99 28.19 -11.40
C ALA A 436 2.32 27.66 -11.97
N ARG A 437 3.46 28.24 -11.60
CA ARG A 437 4.79 27.75 -11.97
C ARG A 437 5.11 26.42 -11.29
N SER A 438 4.89 26.34 -9.98
CA SER A 438 5.11 25.13 -9.18
C SER A 438 4.10 24.04 -9.56
N LYS A 439 2.86 24.43 -9.87
CA LYS A 439 1.83 23.51 -10.35
C LYS A 439 2.24 22.82 -11.65
N ARG A 440 2.69 23.58 -12.65
CA ARG A 440 3.21 23.02 -13.92
C ARG A 440 4.41 22.10 -13.71
N ALA A 441 5.30 22.43 -12.78
CA ALA A 441 6.46 21.59 -12.45
C ALA A 441 6.06 20.25 -11.80
N LEU A 442 5.02 20.24 -10.95
CA LEU A 442 4.49 19.01 -10.36
C LEU A 442 3.68 18.20 -11.37
N GLU A 443 2.86 18.85 -12.19
CA GLU A 443 2.09 18.21 -13.27
C GLU A 443 3.00 17.54 -14.31
N ALA A 444 4.16 18.13 -14.59
CA ALA A 444 5.14 17.54 -15.49
C ALA A 444 5.70 16.19 -14.99
N ARG A 445 5.76 16.00 -13.66
CA ARG A 445 6.27 14.78 -12.99
C ARG A 445 5.20 13.72 -12.76
N LEU A 446 3.93 14.02 -13.00
CA LEU A 446 2.86 13.05 -12.83
C LEU A 446 2.98 11.93 -13.88
N PRO A 447 2.52 10.70 -13.57
CA PRO A 447 2.46 9.63 -14.55
C PRO A 447 1.68 10.05 -15.81
N LYS A 448 2.24 9.78 -16.99
CA LYS A 448 1.65 10.11 -18.29
C LYS A 448 1.39 8.83 -19.07
N GLU A 449 0.34 8.84 -19.90
CA GLU A 449 0.06 7.73 -20.82
C GLU A 449 1.14 7.61 -21.91
N VAL A 450 1.60 8.77 -22.40
CA VAL A 450 2.76 8.90 -23.29
C VAL A 450 3.87 9.51 -22.45
N GLU A 451 4.88 8.72 -22.14
CA GLU A 451 6.01 9.13 -21.30
C GLU A 451 6.92 10.12 -22.04
N ASP A 452 7.55 11.03 -21.30
CA ASP A 452 8.61 11.89 -21.82
C ASP A 452 9.91 11.09 -22.00
N ALA A 453 10.92 11.70 -22.65
CA ALA A 453 12.25 11.11 -22.72
C ALA A 453 12.89 10.93 -21.34
N ARG A 454 13.56 9.79 -21.14
CA ARG A 454 14.20 9.44 -19.87
C ARG A 454 15.39 10.34 -19.55
N THR A 455 15.35 11.01 -18.40
CA THR A 455 16.46 11.80 -17.87
C THR A 455 17.47 10.92 -17.12
N SER A 456 18.75 11.06 -17.46
CA SER A 456 19.85 10.31 -16.83
C SER A 456 20.74 11.22 -15.96
N ILE A 457 21.03 10.81 -14.72
CA ILE A 457 21.99 11.51 -13.84
C ILE A 457 23.34 10.82 -13.88
N PHE A 458 24.39 11.60 -14.11
CA PHE A 458 25.78 11.16 -14.09
C PHE A 458 26.39 11.45 -12.73
N VAL A 459 26.69 10.40 -11.97
CA VAL A 459 27.14 10.47 -10.57
C VAL A 459 28.59 10.03 -10.45
N LYS A 460 29.42 10.89 -9.85
CA LYS A 460 30.80 10.54 -9.48
C LYS A 460 30.80 9.86 -8.12
N GLY A 461 31.31 8.64 -8.04
CA GLY A 461 31.54 7.94 -6.77
C GLY A 461 32.72 8.52 -6.00
N THR A 462 33.00 7.96 -4.82
CA THR A 462 34.11 8.37 -3.91
C THR A 462 35.45 8.49 -4.64
N HIS A 463 35.73 7.51 -5.51
CA HIS A 463 36.92 7.49 -6.34
C HIS A 463 36.51 7.31 -7.80
N THR A 464 36.83 8.30 -8.62
CA THR A 464 36.55 8.29 -10.07
C THR A 464 37.84 8.69 -10.78
N GLY A 465 38.41 7.79 -11.59
CA GLY A 465 39.64 8.05 -12.35
C GLY A 465 39.43 9.03 -13.51
N GLU A 466 40.51 9.57 -14.08
CA GLU A 466 40.45 10.51 -15.20
C GLU A 466 39.77 9.91 -16.43
N THR A 467 40.15 8.69 -16.83
CA THR A 467 39.52 7.97 -17.94
C THR A 467 38.01 7.89 -17.78
N LEU A 468 37.53 7.54 -16.59
CA LEU A 468 36.10 7.40 -16.31
C LEU A 468 35.38 8.75 -16.34
N ASN A 469 36.02 9.82 -15.86
CA ASN A 469 35.47 11.18 -15.97
C ASN A 469 35.32 11.61 -17.45
N CYS A 470 36.26 11.25 -18.31
CA CYS A 470 36.18 11.55 -19.75
C CYS A 470 35.12 10.69 -20.46
N VAL A 471 35.04 9.39 -20.16
CA VAL A 471 33.99 8.49 -20.68
C VAL A 471 32.60 9.00 -20.30
N MET A 472 32.39 9.38 -19.04
CA MET A 472 31.10 9.93 -18.58
C MET A 472 30.76 11.24 -19.29
N ARG A 473 31.75 12.08 -19.61
CA ARG A 473 31.55 13.32 -20.37
C ARG A 473 31.10 13.06 -21.80
N ASP A 474 31.72 12.11 -22.49
CA ASP A 474 31.36 11.75 -23.87
C ASP A 474 29.97 11.09 -23.93
N LEU A 475 29.67 10.17 -23.01
CA LEU A 475 28.34 9.56 -22.91
C LEU A 475 27.26 10.59 -22.56
N MET A 476 27.59 11.58 -21.73
CA MET A 476 26.69 12.71 -21.44
C MET A 476 26.45 13.58 -22.67
N ALA A 477 27.47 13.81 -23.51
CA ALA A 477 27.30 14.57 -24.74
C ALA A 477 26.30 13.92 -25.70
N LEU A 478 26.33 12.59 -25.81
CA LEU A 478 25.34 11.81 -26.59
C LEU A 478 23.94 11.81 -25.97
N LYS A 479 23.83 11.91 -24.64
CA LYS A 479 22.53 11.87 -23.93
C LYS A 479 21.83 13.23 -23.82
N ARG A 480 22.52 14.34 -24.08
CA ARG A 480 21.92 15.68 -24.03
C ARG A 480 20.75 15.82 -25.01
N PRO A 481 19.67 16.54 -24.64
CA PRO A 481 19.55 17.40 -23.46
C PRO A 481 19.16 16.68 -22.15
N ASN A 482 18.73 15.41 -22.21
CA ASN A 482 18.17 14.66 -21.07
C ASN A 482 19.25 14.06 -20.16
N ALA A 483 20.22 14.87 -19.77
CA ALA A 483 21.37 14.48 -18.97
C ALA A 483 21.68 15.52 -17.87
N ILE A 484 21.80 15.07 -16.63
CA ILE A 484 22.15 15.89 -15.46
C ILE A 484 23.53 15.45 -14.94
N SER A 485 24.40 16.41 -14.65
CA SER A 485 25.75 16.15 -14.14
C SER A 485 25.85 16.49 -12.66
N PHE A 486 26.26 15.54 -11.83
CA PHE A 486 26.66 15.83 -10.45
C PHE A 486 28.14 16.17 -10.40
N SER A 487 28.45 17.38 -9.93
CA SER A 487 29.81 17.90 -9.85
C SER A 487 30.60 17.31 -8.67
N LYS A 488 29.93 17.12 -7.53
CA LYS A 488 30.52 16.57 -6.30
C LYS A 488 30.70 15.06 -6.39
N LYS A 489 31.72 14.54 -5.70
CA LYS A 489 31.89 13.11 -5.45
C LYS A 489 30.94 12.69 -4.35
N ASN A 490 30.25 11.57 -4.53
CA ASN A 490 29.26 11.05 -3.58
C ASN A 490 29.73 9.68 -3.08
N PRO A 491 29.66 9.42 -1.77
CA PRO A 491 29.98 8.12 -1.19
C PRO A 491 28.88 7.13 -1.51
N ILE A 492 28.95 6.51 -2.70
CA ILE A 492 27.92 5.59 -3.18
C ILE A 492 28.51 4.26 -3.64
N HIS A 493 27.84 3.18 -3.26
CA HIS A 493 28.18 1.79 -3.54
C HIS A 493 26.91 1.02 -3.95
N PRO A 494 26.48 1.11 -5.23
CA PRO A 494 25.14 0.65 -5.65
C PRO A 494 24.80 -0.82 -5.37
N PHE A 495 25.78 -1.71 -5.25
CA PHE A 495 25.58 -3.16 -5.06
C PHE A 495 25.81 -3.64 -3.61
N ASP A 496 25.92 -2.72 -2.65
CA ASP A 496 26.12 -3.07 -1.25
C ASP A 496 24.78 -3.09 -0.50
N SER A 497 24.35 -4.27 -0.06
CA SER A 497 23.01 -4.52 0.51
C SER A 497 22.80 -3.89 1.89
N THR A 498 23.87 -3.50 2.57
CA THR A 498 23.84 -2.76 3.84
C THR A 498 23.90 -1.24 3.64
N SER A 499 23.93 -0.74 2.41
CA SER A 499 24.27 0.65 2.12
C SER A 499 23.06 1.57 1.91
N THR A 500 23.17 2.78 2.45
CA THR A 500 22.35 3.97 2.16
C THR A 500 22.40 4.42 0.69
N SER A 501 23.13 3.69 -0.17
CA SER A 501 23.35 4.00 -1.59
C SER A 501 22.07 3.87 -2.42
N ILE A 502 21.29 2.80 -2.20
CA ILE A 502 20.01 2.58 -2.91
C ILE A 502 19.05 3.72 -2.56
N GLN A 503 18.90 4.01 -1.26
CA GLN A 503 18.09 5.12 -0.78
C GLN A 503 18.54 6.48 -1.36
N SER A 504 19.85 6.70 -1.50
CA SER A 504 20.39 7.91 -2.13
C SER A 504 20.01 8.02 -3.61
N LEU A 505 20.02 6.91 -4.36
CA LEU A 505 19.58 6.87 -5.76
C LEU A 505 18.08 7.17 -5.88
N GLU A 506 17.27 6.56 -5.03
CA GLU A 506 15.81 6.78 -4.97
C GLU A 506 15.48 8.24 -4.61
N PHE A 507 16.18 8.79 -3.62
CA PHE A 507 16.06 10.20 -3.25
C PHE A 507 16.44 11.14 -4.40
N TRP A 508 17.58 10.91 -5.05
CA TRP A 508 18.00 11.74 -6.19
C TRP A 508 17.06 11.58 -7.38
N ALA A 509 16.47 10.40 -7.58
CA ALA A 509 15.49 10.13 -8.64
C ALA A 509 14.25 10.99 -8.42
N GLY A 510 13.67 10.96 -7.22
CA GLY A 510 12.51 11.79 -6.87
C GLY A 510 12.80 13.30 -6.91
N LYS A 511 14.00 13.75 -6.48
CA LYS A 511 14.36 15.17 -6.51
C LYS A 511 14.44 15.72 -7.93
N ASN A 512 15.11 14.98 -8.82
CA ASN A 512 15.46 15.44 -10.15
C ASN A 512 14.51 14.94 -11.25
N ASP A 513 13.53 14.11 -10.91
CA ASP A 513 12.66 13.43 -11.87
C ASP A 513 13.47 12.64 -12.91
N ALA A 514 14.41 11.84 -12.41
CA ALA A 514 15.31 11.06 -13.23
C ALA A 514 15.01 9.57 -13.13
N SER A 515 14.90 8.92 -14.29
CA SER A 515 14.59 7.50 -14.40
C SER A 515 15.82 6.62 -14.61
N MET A 516 17.00 7.22 -14.77
CA MET A 516 18.26 6.49 -14.94
C MET A 516 19.44 7.17 -14.26
N PHE A 517 20.41 6.37 -13.83
CA PHE A 517 21.70 6.83 -13.34
C PHE A 517 22.86 6.16 -14.06
N LEU A 518 23.95 6.90 -14.19
CA LEU A 518 25.25 6.40 -14.59
C LEU A 518 26.27 6.75 -13.50
N VAL A 519 26.64 5.75 -12.70
CA VAL A 519 27.56 5.90 -11.57
C VAL A 519 28.96 5.47 -11.99
N GLY A 520 29.93 6.38 -11.91
CA GLY A 520 31.34 6.07 -12.15
C GLY A 520 32.09 5.80 -10.85
N GLN A 521 32.74 4.64 -10.73
CA GLN A 521 33.57 4.29 -9.58
C GLN A 521 34.78 3.43 -9.97
N THR A 522 35.95 3.74 -9.39
CA THR A 522 37.20 2.98 -9.57
C THR A 522 37.65 2.41 -8.23
N THR A 523 37.90 1.11 -8.17
CA THR A 523 38.48 0.42 -7.00
C THR A 523 39.62 -0.50 -7.42
N LYS A 524 40.47 -0.95 -6.49
CA LYS A 524 41.54 -1.92 -6.78
C LYS A 524 40.99 -3.22 -7.40
N LYS A 525 39.86 -3.72 -6.88
CA LYS A 525 39.21 -4.94 -7.38
C LYS A 525 38.49 -4.73 -8.71
N ARG A 526 37.96 -3.53 -8.95
CA ARG A 526 37.15 -3.17 -10.12
C ARG A 526 37.59 -1.80 -10.64
N PRO A 527 38.67 -1.74 -11.43
CA PRO A 527 39.11 -0.48 -12.01
C PRO A 527 38.12 0.00 -13.07
N ASN A 528 37.92 1.32 -13.20
CA ASN A 528 37.06 1.96 -14.20
C ASN A 528 35.65 1.33 -14.32
N GLY A 529 34.97 1.13 -13.18
CA GLY A 529 33.61 0.58 -13.13
C GLY A 529 32.56 1.65 -13.46
N LEU A 530 31.67 1.34 -14.38
CA LEU A 530 30.53 2.15 -14.78
C LEU A 530 29.26 1.36 -14.46
N THR A 531 28.41 1.88 -13.57
CA THR A 531 27.17 1.23 -13.17
C THR A 531 25.98 1.98 -13.73
N PHE A 532 25.17 1.28 -14.53
CA PHE A 532 23.87 1.76 -14.97
C PHE A 532 22.80 1.31 -13.98
N VAL A 533 21.93 2.23 -13.60
CA VAL A 533 20.79 1.97 -12.71
C VAL A 533 19.54 2.48 -13.42
N ARG A 534 18.52 1.64 -13.56
CA ARG A 534 17.18 2.07 -13.99
C ARG A 534 16.26 2.17 -12.80
N MET A 535 15.40 3.18 -12.85
CA MET A 535 14.37 3.40 -11.85
C MET A 535 13.00 3.12 -12.42
N TYR A 536 12.10 2.62 -11.59
CA TYR A 536 10.66 2.57 -11.84
C TYR A 536 9.95 3.18 -10.62
N ASN A 537 9.11 4.19 -10.85
CA ASN A 537 8.41 4.92 -9.77
C ASN A 537 9.36 5.39 -8.65
N SER A 538 10.51 5.97 -9.02
CA SER A 538 11.58 6.40 -8.11
C SER A 538 12.24 5.31 -7.26
N GLN A 539 11.95 4.03 -7.51
CA GLN A 539 12.62 2.87 -6.90
C GLN A 539 13.56 2.20 -7.89
N VAL A 540 14.63 1.55 -7.40
CA VAL A 540 15.57 0.84 -8.28
C VAL A 540 14.87 -0.37 -8.93
N LEU A 541 14.80 -0.39 -10.26
CA LEU A 541 14.25 -1.51 -11.03
C LEU A 541 15.32 -2.60 -11.22
N ASP A 542 16.44 -2.25 -11.86
CA ASP A 542 17.56 -3.16 -12.08
C ASP A 542 18.88 -2.39 -12.28
N MET A 543 20.00 -3.11 -12.11
CA MET A 543 21.35 -2.54 -12.19
C MET A 543 22.29 -3.41 -13.00
N MET A 544 23.19 -2.77 -13.75
CA MET A 544 24.31 -3.46 -14.41
C MET A 544 25.62 -2.68 -14.26
N GLU A 545 26.68 -3.37 -13.86
CA GLU A 545 28.04 -2.84 -13.83
C GLU A 545 28.82 -3.36 -15.04
N VAL A 546 29.54 -2.44 -15.69
CA VAL A 546 30.50 -2.73 -16.74
C VAL A 546 31.87 -2.13 -16.39
N GLY A 547 32.94 -2.78 -16.82
CA GLY A 547 34.29 -2.25 -16.75
C GLY A 547 34.67 -1.58 -18.05
N VAL A 548 35.23 -0.38 -18.00
CA VAL A 548 35.84 0.25 -19.18
C VAL A 548 37.27 -0.25 -19.32
N ASP A 549 37.48 -1.10 -20.32
CA ASP A 549 38.78 -1.69 -20.64
C ASP A 549 39.60 -0.77 -21.56
N SER A 550 38.96 -0.14 -22.54
CA SER A 550 39.58 0.79 -23.49
C SER A 550 38.62 1.93 -23.86
N TRP A 551 39.16 3.11 -24.09
CA TRP A 551 38.41 4.32 -24.49
C TRP A 551 39.21 5.16 -25.49
N ALA A 552 38.54 5.55 -26.57
CA ALA A 552 38.98 6.65 -27.43
C ALA A 552 37.89 7.73 -27.44
N GLY A 553 38.26 8.93 -26.98
CA GLY A 553 37.31 10.03 -26.77
C GLY A 553 36.80 10.65 -28.06
N MET A 554 35.66 11.34 -27.97
CA MET A 554 35.09 12.08 -29.11
C MET A 554 36.09 13.06 -29.73
N ASP A 555 36.92 13.70 -28.89
CA ASP A 555 37.94 14.67 -29.29
C ASP A 555 39.09 14.06 -30.11
N SER A 556 39.30 12.74 -30.01
CA SER A 556 40.33 12.05 -30.80
C SER A 556 39.95 11.87 -32.27
N PHE A 557 38.67 12.05 -32.61
CA PHE A 557 38.17 11.94 -33.97
C PHE A 557 37.89 13.34 -34.53
N LYS A 558 38.48 13.69 -35.67
CA LYS A 558 38.31 15.02 -36.31
C LYS A 558 37.00 15.18 -37.08
N THR A 559 36.18 14.14 -37.13
CA THR A 559 34.89 14.08 -37.83
C THR A 559 33.81 14.87 -37.10
N ARG A 560 32.78 15.31 -37.86
CA ARG A 560 31.62 16.02 -37.31
C ARG A 560 30.92 15.18 -36.25
N LYS A 561 30.53 15.83 -35.14
CA LYS A 561 29.76 15.21 -34.06
C LYS A 561 28.27 15.38 -34.27
N SER A 562 27.50 14.51 -33.63
CA SER A 562 26.05 14.56 -33.60
C SER A 562 25.56 15.84 -32.93
N THR A 563 24.51 16.43 -33.49
CA THR A 563 23.81 17.55 -32.86
C THR A 563 23.08 17.07 -31.59
N PRO A 564 23.23 17.75 -30.44
CA PRO A 564 22.52 17.37 -29.21
C PRO A 564 21.00 17.24 -29.42
N GLY A 565 20.39 16.22 -28.82
CA GLY A 565 18.96 15.94 -28.94
C GLY A 565 18.54 15.15 -30.18
N HIS A 566 19.42 14.94 -31.16
CA HIS A 566 19.11 14.08 -32.30
C HIS A 566 19.08 12.61 -31.87
N LYS A 567 18.09 11.86 -32.35
CA LYS A 567 17.92 10.45 -32.00
C LYS A 567 18.98 9.58 -32.71
N PRO A 568 19.78 8.79 -31.97
CA PRO A 568 20.72 7.88 -32.60
C PRO A 568 19.99 6.75 -33.33
N MET A 569 20.56 6.30 -34.44
CA MET A 569 20.29 4.95 -34.94
C MET A 569 21.06 3.95 -34.05
N MET A 570 20.42 2.85 -33.68
CA MET A 570 21.02 1.82 -32.82
C MET A 570 21.20 0.53 -33.61
N HIS A 571 22.40 -0.03 -33.60
CA HIS A 571 22.73 -1.30 -34.24
C HIS A 571 23.32 -2.26 -33.20
N PHE A 572 22.74 -3.45 -33.06
CA PHE A 572 23.21 -4.51 -32.16
C PHE A 572 23.67 -5.71 -32.99
N ALA A 573 24.97 -6.01 -32.97
CA ALA A 573 25.56 -7.11 -33.74
C ALA A 573 26.02 -8.25 -32.82
N SER A 574 25.11 -9.19 -32.57
CA SER A 574 25.34 -10.52 -32.00
C SER A 574 23.97 -11.16 -31.70
N GLU A 575 23.84 -12.47 -31.86
CA GLU A 575 22.62 -13.20 -31.43
C GLU A 575 22.47 -13.22 -29.91
N LEU A 576 23.57 -13.05 -29.16
CA LEU A 576 23.54 -13.04 -27.69
C LEU A 576 22.61 -11.98 -27.12
N PHE A 577 22.43 -10.85 -27.83
CA PHE A 577 21.52 -9.78 -27.41
C PHE A 577 20.03 -10.17 -27.42
N ASP A 578 19.68 -11.29 -28.04
CA ASP A 578 18.31 -11.83 -28.09
C ASP A 578 18.17 -13.17 -27.37
N THR A 579 19.28 -13.85 -27.04
CA THR A 579 19.27 -15.20 -26.44
C THR A 579 19.79 -15.25 -25.00
N HIS A 580 20.83 -14.46 -24.66
CA HIS A 580 21.49 -14.57 -23.36
C HIS A 580 21.01 -13.48 -22.38
N PRO A 581 20.54 -13.82 -21.17
CA PRO A 581 19.91 -12.88 -20.24
C PRO A 581 20.73 -11.62 -19.96
N ARG A 582 22.04 -11.76 -19.74
CA ARG A 582 22.96 -10.62 -19.51
C ARG A 582 23.04 -9.64 -20.68
N TYR A 583 23.01 -10.15 -21.92
CA TYR A 583 23.08 -9.31 -23.11
C TYR A 583 21.71 -8.76 -23.50
N ILE A 584 20.62 -9.50 -23.24
CA ILE A 584 19.25 -8.96 -23.31
C ILE A 584 19.11 -7.77 -22.36
N GLN A 585 19.61 -7.88 -21.12
CA GLN A 585 19.64 -6.77 -20.17
C GLN A 585 20.45 -5.58 -20.70
N VAL A 586 21.65 -5.81 -21.26
CA VAL A 586 22.48 -4.75 -21.87
C VAL A 586 21.75 -4.06 -23.03
N LYS A 587 21.16 -4.82 -23.96
CA LYS A 587 20.39 -4.28 -25.09
C LYS A 587 19.26 -3.40 -24.58
N SER A 588 18.46 -3.91 -23.64
CA SER A 588 17.37 -3.17 -23.01
C SER A 588 17.85 -1.88 -22.32
N MET A 589 18.92 -1.97 -21.53
CA MET A 589 19.49 -0.84 -20.79
C MET A 589 20.05 0.25 -21.72
N LEU A 590 20.77 -0.11 -22.78
CA LEU A 590 21.32 0.84 -23.75
C LEU A 590 20.25 1.46 -24.64
N MET A 591 19.22 0.68 -25.00
CA MET A 591 18.05 1.23 -25.69
C MET A 591 17.35 2.28 -24.82
N ASP A 592 17.04 1.98 -23.55
CA ASP A 592 16.44 2.97 -22.65
C ASP A 592 17.34 4.19 -22.41
N PHE A 593 18.67 3.98 -22.35
CA PHE A 593 19.63 5.04 -22.13
C PHE A 593 19.71 6.00 -23.32
N PHE A 594 19.83 5.51 -24.56
CA PHE A 594 20.02 6.36 -25.74
C PHE A 594 18.72 6.71 -26.47
N ASN A 595 17.60 6.07 -26.15
CA ASN A 595 16.33 6.42 -26.76
C ASN A 595 15.84 7.79 -26.27
N GLY A 596 15.30 8.55 -27.21
CA GLY A 596 14.64 9.83 -26.97
C GLY A 596 13.12 9.66 -26.96
N GLU A 597 12.41 10.72 -27.33
CA GLU A 597 10.95 10.71 -27.44
C GLU A 597 10.46 9.78 -28.56
N VAL A 598 9.22 9.29 -28.41
CA VAL A 598 8.52 8.56 -29.46
C VAL A 598 8.04 9.57 -30.50
N VAL A 599 8.38 9.34 -31.76
CA VAL A 599 8.02 10.24 -32.89
C VAL A 599 7.26 9.44 -33.94
N ASP A 600 6.20 10.05 -34.49
CA ASP A 600 5.37 9.43 -35.54
C ASP A 600 6.02 9.51 -36.93
N SER A 601 6.93 10.47 -37.12
CA SER A 601 7.64 10.69 -38.38
C SER A 601 9.08 11.10 -38.13
N ILE A 602 9.95 10.80 -39.09
CA ILE A 602 11.39 11.03 -38.99
C ILE A 602 11.81 12.02 -40.07
N CYS A 603 12.55 13.05 -39.67
CA CYS A 603 13.22 13.96 -40.58
C CYS A 603 14.54 13.31 -41.07
N LEU A 604 14.67 13.03 -42.36
CA LEU A 604 15.85 12.36 -42.93
C LEU A 604 17.17 13.08 -42.64
N PRO A 605 17.27 14.42 -42.76
CA PRO A 605 18.46 15.17 -42.30
C PRO A 605 18.82 14.97 -40.83
N GLY A 606 17.86 14.59 -39.98
CA GLY A 606 18.08 14.33 -38.56
C GLY A 606 18.76 12.98 -38.26
N LEU A 607 18.90 12.10 -39.24
CA LEU A 607 19.64 10.85 -39.12
C LEU A 607 21.15 11.14 -39.27
N GLU A 608 21.76 11.71 -38.23
CA GLU A 608 23.16 12.17 -38.29
C GLU A 608 24.18 11.13 -37.80
N HIS A 609 23.77 10.18 -36.96
CA HIS A 609 24.70 9.25 -36.31
C HIS A 609 24.08 7.91 -35.94
N VAL A 610 24.96 6.90 -35.85
CA VAL A 610 24.64 5.53 -35.45
C VAL A 610 25.55 5.10 -34.29
N ILE A 611 24.95 4.49 -33.27
CA ILE A 611 25.63 3.82 -32.18
C ILE A 611 25.57 2.32 -32.48
N SER A 612 26.72 1.73 -32.76
CA SER A 612 26.88 0.30 -33.01
C SER A 612 27.42 -0.38 -31.77
N VAL A 613 26.69 -1.37 -31.28
CA VAL A 613 27.02 -2.21 -30.13
C VAL A 613 27.27 -3.63 -30.63
N THR A 614 28.48 -4.13 -30.48
CA THR A 614 28.87 -5.46 -30.97
C THR A 614 29.48 -6.30 -29.86
N CYS A 615 29.33 -7.62 -29.92
CA CYS A 615 30.05 -8.52 -29.02
C CYS A 615 31.38 -8.96 -29.68
N ALA A 616 32.40 -9.20 -28.87
CA ALA A 616 33.58 -9.95 -29.30
C ALA A 616 33.17 -11.37 -29.76
N PRO A 617 34.00 -12.06 -30.58
CA PRO A 617 33.69 -13.40 -31.05
C PRO A 617 33.29 -14.35 -29.91
N THR A 618 32.17 -15.04 -30.08
CA THR A 618 31.56 -15.87 -29.04
C THR A 618 32.38 -17.15 -28.84
N PRO A 619 32.85 -17.47 -27.61
CA PRO A 619 33.46 -18.76 -27.32
C PRO A 619 32.54 -19.91 -27.70
N ALA A 620 33.09 -21.02 -28.20
CA ALA A 620 32.30 -22.16 -28.68
C ALA A 620 31.33 -22.74 -27.62
N SER A 621 31.61 -22.55 -26.33
CA SER A 621 30.76 -22.97 -25.21
C SER A 621 29.43 -22.23 -25.10
N LEU A 622 29.32 -21.02 -25.67
CA LEU A 622 28.11 -20.18 -25.62
C LEU A 622 27.23 -20.30 -26.86
N ASN A 623 27.64 -21.08 -27.87
CA ASN A 623 26.90 -21.28 -29.12
C ASN A 623 25.83 -22.38 -29.04
N ASN A 624 25.82 -23.19 -27.98
CA ASN A 624 24.79 -24.22 -27.79
C ASN A 624 23.61 -23.62 -27.02
N ALA A 625 22.42 -23.72 -27.61
CA ALA A 625 21.12 -23.25 -27.12
C ALA A 625 20.62 -23.98 -25.85
N SER A 626 21.50 -24.25 -24.90
CA SER A 626 21.23 -24.93 -23.63
C SER A 626 21.87 -24.15 -22.50
N ALA A 627 21.51 -22.87 -22.34
CA ALA A 627 21.68 -22.19 -21.07
C ALA A 627 20.59 -22.74 -20.13
N SER A 628 20.98 -23.61 -19.22
CA SER A 628 20.10 -24.14 -18.19
C SER A 628 19.49 -22.99 -17.39
N THR A 629 18.17 -23.06 -17.21
CA THR A 629 17.39 -22.28 -16.24
C THR A 629 17.80 -22.66 -14.81
N ASN A 630 18.99 -22.24 -14.38
CA ASN A 630 19.37 -22.28 -12.97
C ASN A 630 18.93 -20.98 -12.31
N THR A 631 17.72 -21.01 -11.74
CA THR A 631 17.09 -19.96 -10.94
C THR A 631 17.69 -19.91 -9.52
N ASN A 632 18.99 -19.63 -9.40
CA ASN A 632 19.64 -19.32 -8.12
C ASN A 632 20.29 -17.93 -8.20
N PRO A 633 19.70 -16.88 -7.59
CA PRO A 633 20.17 -15.49 -7.72
C PRO A 633 21.47 -15.16 -6.96
N SER A 634 22.10 -16.13 -6.28
CA SER A 634 23.20 -15.87 -5.32
C SER A 634 24.53 -16.54 -5.66
N ALA A 635 24.65 -17.24 -6.79
CA ALA A 635 25.94 -17.77 -7.24
C ALA A 635 26.65 -16.74 -8.13
N SER A 636 27.90 -16.40 -7.80
CA SER A 636 28.77 -15.59 -8.65
C SER A 636 28.98 -16.29 -10.00
N GLU A 637 28.20 -15.91 -11.01
CA GLU A 637 28.45 -16.33 -12.39
C GLU A 637 29.88 -15.94 -12.79
N ASP A 638 30.62 -16.87 -13.39
CA ASP A 638 31.98 -16.61 -13.87
C ASP A 638 31.95 -15.73 -15.12
N VAL A 639 31.89 -14.42 -14.87
CA VAL A 639 31.85 -13.35 -15.89
C VAL A 639 33.12 -13.30 -16.76
N SER A 640 34.20 -14.00 -16.36
CA SER A 640 35.45 -14.01 -17.12
C SER A 640 35.33 -14.69 -18.49
N SER A 641 34.33 -15.56 -18.64
CA SER A 641 34.04 -16.30 -19.87
C SER A 641 33.16 -15.55 -20.87
N LEU A 642 32.57 -14.40 -20.47
CA LEU A 642 31.64 -13.66 -21.31
C LEU A 642 32.38 -12.75 -22.31
N PRO A 643 31.97 -12.73 -23.60
CA PRO A 643 32.51 -11.81 -24.60
C PRO A 643 32.45 -10.34 -24.19
N LYS A 644 33.49 -9.58 -24.53
CA LYS A 644 33.51 -8.13 -24.39
C LYS A 644 32.47 -7.46 -25.29
N ILE A 645 32.01 -6.28 -24.90
CA ILE A 645 31.08 -5.45 -25.66
C ILE A 645 31.82 -4.25 -26.20
N HIS A 646 31.70 -4.00 -27.50
CA HIS A 646 32.28 -2.85 -28.17
C HIS A 646 31.17 -1.86 -28.51
N ILE A 647 31.29 -0.64 -28.02
CA ILE A 647 30.43 0.48 -28.43
C ILE A 647 31.25 1.37 -29.36
N ARG A 648 30.72 1.64 -30.55
CA ARG A 648 31.32 2.49 -31.57
C ARG A 648 30.27 3.45 -32.11
N THR A 649 30.62 4.73 -32.15
CA THR A 649 29.72 5.77 -32.66
C THR A 649 30.25 6.34 -33.96
N TYR A 650 29.39 6.39 -34.97
CA TYR A 650 29.71 6.87 -36.32
C TYR A 650 28.75 7.98 -36.73
N THR A 651 29.23 8.96 -37.49
CA THR A 651 28.38 9.90 -38.21
C THR A 651 28.08 9.35 -39.61
N THR A 652 26.88 9.63 -40.12
CA THR A 652 26.42 9.11 -41.40
C THR A 652 26.55 10.16 -42.50
N ARG A 653 27.09 9.75 -43.65
CA ARG A 653 27.15 10.55 -44.87
C ARG A 653 26.32 9.89 -45.96
N LEU A 654 25.33 10.63 -46.48
CA LEU A 654 24.47 10.17 -47.56
C LEU A 654 25.04 10.66 -48.89
N LEU A 655 25.48 9.72 -49.72
CA LEU A 655 26.01 9.98 -51.06
C LEU A 655 24.98 9.61 -52.14
N SER A 656 25.04 10.33 -53.27
CA SER A 656 24.21 10.00 -54.44
C SER A 656 24.58 8.61 -54.97
N SER A 657 23.57 7.77 -55.20
CA SER A 657 23.72 6.39 -55.69
C SER A 657 23.11 6.15 -57.08
N GLY A 658 22.47 7.18 -57.67
CA GLY A 658 21.69 7.04 -58.90
C GLY A 658 20.29 6.42 -58.72
N THR A 659 19.90 6.04 -57.50
CA THR A 659 18.56 5.54 -57.17
C THR A 659 17.90 6.40 -56.09
N ARG A 660 16.64 6.10 -55.74
CA ARG A 660 15.92 6.78 -54.63
C ARG A 660 16.56 6.51 -53.25
N ILE A 661 17.39 5.47 -53.12
CA ILE A 661 18.03 5.08 -51.86
C ILE A 661 19.49 5.56 -51.89
N PRO A 662 19.92 6.49 -51.02
CA PRO A 662 21.30 6.99 -51.02
C PRO A 662 22.30 5.89 -50.58
N ARG A 663 23.55 6.01 -51.04
CA ARG A 663 24.65 5.20 -50.51
C ARG A 663 25.07 5.78 -49.17
N VAL A 664 25.01 4.98 -48.11
CA VAL A 664 25.37 5.41 -46.75
C VAL A 664 26.83 5.07 -46.48
N GLU A 665 27.62 6.06 -46.10
CA GLU A 665 28.98 5.89 -45.58
C GLU A 665 29.05 6.30 -44.11
N LEU A 666 29.84 5.56 -43.32
CA LEU A 666 30.00 5.76 -41.89
C LEU A 666 31.41 6.26 -41.59
N GLU A 667 31.51 7.38 -40.88
CA GLU A 667 32.79 7.93 -40.42
C GLU A 667 32.85 7.85 -38.88
N PRO A 668 33.91 7.30 -38.26
CA PRO A 668 34.00 7.20 -36.80
C PRO A 668 33.99 8.60 -36.16
N MET A 669 33.11 8.82 -35.17
CA MET A 669 33.00 10.09 -34.45
C MET A 669 33.29 9.99 -32.95
N GLY A 670 33.26 8.78 -32.39
CA GLY A 670 33.49 8.52 -30.98
C GLY A 670 32.26 8.84 -30.09
N PRO A 671 32.30 8.44 -28.80
CA PRO A 671 33.38 7.69 -28.18
C PRO A 671 33.44 6.25 -28.69
N SER A 672 34.63 5.65 -28.66
CA SER A 672 34.81 4.20 -28.84
C SER A 672 35.12 3.59 -27.48
N LEU A 673 34.33 2.60 -27.06
CA LEU A 673 34.44 1.97 -25.74
C LEU A 673 34.52 0.45 -25.87
N ASP A 674 35.43 -0.16 -25.12
CA ASP A 674 35.46 -1.61 -24.91
C ASP A 674 35.08 -1.91 -23.47
N LEU A 675 34.06 -2.73 -23.30
CA LEU A 675 33.40 -2.97 -22.03
C LEU A 675 33.43 -4.45 -21.64
N SER A 676 33.74 -4.71 -20.38
CA SER A 676 33.63 -6.04 -19.75
C SER A 676 32.39 -6.08 -18.84
N LEU A 677 31.57 -7.13 -18.94
CA LEU A 677 30.43 -7.31 -18.04
C LEU A 677 30.91 -7.63 -16.61
N ARG A 678 30.26 -7.06 -15.59
CA ARG A 678 30.60 -7.28 -14.18
C ARG A 678 29.36 -7.69 -13.38
N ARG A 679 29.14 -7.10 -12.21
CA ARG A 679 27.95 -7.38 -11.38
C ARG A 679 26.68 -6.92 -12.07
N HIS A 680 25.57 -7.56 -11.76
CA HIS A 680 24.25 -7.08 -12.11
C HIS A 680 23.27 -7.44 -11.01
N GLN A 681 22.16 -6.74 -10.98
CA GLN A 681 21.00 -7.06 -10.19
C GLN A 681 19.82 -7.12 -11.17
N PRO A 682 19.17 -8.28 -11.36
CA PRO A 682 17.98 -8.36 -12.18
C PRO A 682 16.81 -7.65 -11.51
N ALA A 683 15.81 -7.27 -12.30
CA ALA A 683 14.56 -6.75 -11.76
C ALA A 683 13.79 -7.83 -11.01
N ASP A 684 13.10 -7.43 -9.95
CA ASP A 684 12.07 -8.26 -9.35
C ASP A 684 10.99 -8.61 -10.40
N PRO A 685 10.59 -9.89 -10.53
CA PRO A 685 9.64 -10.31 -11.57
C PRO A 685 8.28 -9.59 -11.52
N GLU A 686 7.76 -9.28 -10.34
CA GLU A 686 6.47 -8.57 -10.21
C GLU A 686 6.65 -7.08 -10.51
N LEU A 687 7.73 -6.45 -10.04
CA LEU A 687 8.05 -5.07 -10.40
C LEU A 687 8.28 -4.91 -11.92
N TRP A 688 8.95 -5.88 -12.54
CA TRP A 688 9.16 -5.92 -14.00
C TRP A 688 7.82 -6.03 -14.75
N LYS A 689 6.91 -6.88 -14.27
CA LYS A 689 5.57 -7.02 -14.85
C LYS A 689 4.73 -5.75 -14.72
N GLN A 690 4.86 -5.02 -13.60
CA GLN A 690 4.23 -3.71 -13.42
C GLN A 690 4.83 -2.68 -14.39
N ALA A 691 6.15 -2.63 -14.51
CA ALA A 691 6.86 -1.74 -15.42
C ALA A 691 6.52 -1.98 -16.91
N MET A 692 6.21 -3.23 -17.29
CA MET A 692 5.86 -3.61 -18.66
C MET A 692 4.37 -3.47 -19.00
N LYS A 693 3.56 -2.88 -18.10
CA LYS A 693 2.12 -2.72 -18.30
C LYS A 693 1.83 -1.67 -19.38
N ARG A 694 1.06 -2.05 -20.40
CA ARG A 694 0.61 -1.13 -21.44
C ARG A 694 -0.66 -0.37 -21.01
N PRO A 695 -0.78 0.94 -21.33
CA PRO A 695 -2.00 1.70 -21.04
C PRO A 695 -3.20 1.11 -21.79
N LYS A 696 -4.40 1.19 -21.19
CA LYS A 696 -5.64 0.80 -21.84
C LYS A 696 -5.99 1.88 -22.87
N LEU A 697 -6.16 1.48 -24.14
CA LEU A 697 -6.51 2.39 -25.25
C LEU A 697 -7.71 3.28 -24.90
N LYS A 698 -7.70 4.54 -25.35
CA LYS A 698 -8.78 5.50 -25.12
C LYS A 698 -10.06 5.03 -25.80
N LYS A 699 -11.20 5.43 -25.22
CA LYS A 699 -12.52 5.18 -25.80
C LYS A 699 -12.64 5.75 -27.23
N ALA A 700 -12.01 6.89 -27.51
CA ALA A 700 -11.92 7.49 -28.84
C ALA A 700 -11.11 6.65 -29.84
N ASP A 701 -10.03 5.97 -29.41
CA ASP A 701 -9.23 5.07 -30.26
C ASP A 701 -9.96 3.74 -30.53
N ILE A 702 -10.85 3.33 -29.62
CA ILE A 702 -11.76 2.19 -29.78
C ILE A 702 -12.89 2.56 -30.75
N GLU A 703 -13.38 3.80 -30.71
CA GLU A 703 -14.43 4.33 -31.59
C GLU A 703 -13.90 4.63 -33.01
N SER A 704 -12.63 5.03 -33.16
CA SER A 704 -11.95 5.21 -34.45
C SER A 704 -11.45 3.90 -35.10
N GLY A 705 -11.71 2.75 -34.49
CA GLY A 705 -11.39 1.44 -35.05
C GLY A 705 -9.95 0.95 -34.84
N LEU A 706 -9.09 1.72 -34.15
CA LEU A 706 -7.72 1.32 -33.82
C LEU A 706 -7.59 0.54 -32.50
N GLY A 707 -8.65 0.46 -31.69
CA GLY A 707 -8.70 -0.34 -30.48
C GLY A 707 -9.27 -1.75 -30.69
N LYS A 708 -8.68 -2.75 -30.00
CA LYS A 708 -8.97 -4.21 -30.04
C LYS A 708 -10.06 -4.60 -31.04
N LYS A 709 -9.66 -5.17 -32.19
CA LYS A 709 -10.55 -5.76 -33.21
C LYS A 709 -11.74 -6.45 -32.54
N ARG A 710 -12.90 -5.81 -32.55
CA ARG A 710 -14.15 -6.44 -32.14
C ARG A 710 -14.48 -7.43 -33.24
N LYS A 711 -14.59 -8.72 -32.89
CA LYS A 711 -14.82 -9.79 -33.87
C LYS A 711 -16.01 -9.39 -34.75
N ASN A 712 -15.82 -9.43 -36.07
CA ASN A 712 -16.82 -9.10 -37.09
C ASN A 712 -17.23 -7.62 -37.19
N LEU A 713 -16.49 -6.67 -36.61
CA LEU A 713 -16.73 -5.23 -36.77
C LEU A 713 -15.47 -4.58 -37.32
N GLN A 714 -15.60 -3.76 -38.35
CA GLN A 714 -14.51 -3.02 -38.99
C GLN A 714 -14.95 -1.58 -39.23
N VAL A 715 -14.04 -0.62 -39.07
CA VAL A 715 -14.26 0.77 -39.48
C VAL A 715 -13.66 0.92 -40.88
N ASP A 716 -14.42 1.43 -41.84
CA ASP A 716 -13.92 1.64 -43.20
C ASP A 716 -13.09 2.93 -43.31
N GLU A 717 -12.48 3.16 -44.48
CA GLU A 717 -11.62 4.33 -44.73
C GLU A 717 -12.38 5.68 -44.63
N MET A 718 -13.71 5.65 -44.68
CA MET A 718 -14.58 6.83 -44.50
C MET A 718 -14.99 7.01 -43.03
N GLY A 719 -14.64 6.08 -42.15
CA GLY A 719 -14.99 6.11 -40.72
C GLY A 719 -16.30 5.38 -40.38
N ASP A 720 -16.94 4.69 -41.32
CA ASP A 720 -18.20 3.99 -41.09
C ASP A 720 -17.98 2.62 -40.45
N LEU A 721 -18.81 2.27 -39.46
CA LEU A 721 -18.75 0.99 -38.77
C LEU A 721 -19.52 -0.10 -39.56
N ARG A 722 -18.80 -1.09 -40.08
CA ARG A 722 -19.37 -2.24 -40.80
C ARG A 722 -19.30 -3.52 -39.97
N GLY A 723 -20.41 -4.24 -39.90
CA GLY A 723 -20.51 -5.57 -39.29
C GLY A 723 -20.47 -6.68 -40.36
N GLN A 724 -19.56 -7.65 -40.23
CA GLN A 724 -19.50 -8.82 -41.11
C GLN A 724 -20.38 -9.95 -40.57
N VAL A 725 -21.48 -10.26 -41.25
CA VAL A 725 -22.35 -11.38 -40.90
C VAL A 725 -21.85 -12.65 -41.61
N HIS A 726 -21.36 -13.62 -40.83
CA HIS A 726 -21.00 -14.93 -41.35
C HIS A 726 -22.23 -15.85 -41.37
N ILE A 727 -22.82 -16.02 -42.54
CA ILE A 727 -23.92 -16.98 -42.74
C ILE A 727 -23.30 -18.38 -42.90
N ALA A 728 -23.73 -19.32 -42.07
CA ALA A 728 -23.29 -20.71 -42.20
C ALA A 728 -23.80 -21.31 -43.52
N LYS A 729 -23.01 -22.21 -44.13
CA LYS A 729 -23.42 -22.92 -45.36
C LYS A 729 -24.71 -23.69 -45.09
N GLN A 730 -25.81 -23.29 -45.73
CA GLN A 730 -27.09 -23.96 -45.60
C GLN A 730 -27.10 -25.24 -46.45
N ASP A 731 -27.15 -26.38 -45.79
CA ASP A 731 -27.25 -27.69 -46.45
C ASP A 731 -28.71 -27.99 -46.83
N LEU A 732 -29.05 -27.74 -48.09
CA LEU A 732 -30.39 -27.96 -48.64
C LEU A 732 -30.71 -29.44 -48.88
N SER A 733 -29.74 -30.36 -48.77
CA SER A 733 -30.02 -31.80 -48.90
C SER A 733 -30.92 -32.34 -47.78
N LYS A 734 -30.93 -31.65 -46.64
CA LYS A 734 -31.81 -31.92 -45.49
C LYS A 734 -33.23 -31.40 -45.71
N LEU A 735 -33.45 -30.55 -46.71
CA LEU A 735 -34.76 -29.99 -47.02
C LEU A 735 -35.57 -31.03 -47.81
N GLN A 736 -36.37 -31.83 -47.09
CA GLN A 736 -37.36 -32.69 -47.72
C GLN A 736 -38.49 -31.82 -48.27
N THR A 737 -38.59 -31.74 -49.60
CA THR A 737 -39.72 -31.06 -50.25
C THR A 737 -40.99 -31.85 -49.99
N ARG A 738 -42.12 -31.14 -49.88
CA ARG A 738 -43.42 -31.79 -49.72
C ARG A 738 -43.67 -32.69 -50.93
N LYS A 739 -43.75 -34.01 -50.71
CA LYS A 739 -44.03 -34.99 -51.76
C LYS A 739 -45.50 -34.90 -52.20
N MET A 740 -45.77 -33.93 -53.07
CA MET A 740 -47.07 -33.73 -53.69
C MET A 740 -47.49 -34.99 -54.47
N LYS A 741 -48.80 -35.25 -54.54
CA LYS A 741 -49.33 -36.49 -55.12
C LYS A 741 -48.86 -36.71 -56.58
N GLY A 742 -48.69 -35.63 -57.35
CA GLY A 742 -48.17 -35.68 -58.74
C GLY A 742 -46.67 -35.96 -58.89
N LEU A 743 -45.90 -36.02 -57.80
CA LEU A 743 -44.45 -36.33 -57.80
C LEU A 743 -44.16 -37.78 -57.34
N LYS A 744 -45.20 -38.57 -57.06
CA LYS A 744 -45.08 -39.99 -56.72
C LYS A 744 -45.20 -40.80 -58.01
N GLY A 745 -44.09 -41.38 -58.47
CA GLY A 745 -44.05 -42.26 -59.64
C GLY A 745 -44.90 -43.50 -59.42
N GLY A 746 -46.12 -43.48 -59.93
CA GLY A 746 -46.95 -44.65 -60.17
C GLY A 746 -47.33 -44.65 -61.64
N ALA A 747 -46.75 -45.60 -62.38
CA ALA A 747 -47.12 -46.05 -63.71
C ALA A 747 -47.49 -44.96 -64.73
N LEU A 748 -46.48 -44.40 -65.40
CA LEU A 748 -46.63 -44.13 -66.83
C LEU A 748 -46.20 -45.41 -67.54
N ASP A 749 -47.16 -46.08 -68.17
CA ASP A 749 -46.95 -47.25 -69.04
C ASP A 749 -45.97 -46.90 -70.16
N THR A 750 -44.86 -47.63 -70.23
CA THR A 750 -44.10 -47.80 -71.47
C THR A 750 -43.68 -49.25 -71.58
N ASP A 751 -44.35 -49.95 -72.49
CA ASP A 751 -44.07 -51.31 -72.94
C ASP A 751 -42.64 -51.48 -73.47
N GLN A 752 -42.07 -52.63 -73.13
CA GLN A 752 -41.13 -53.51 -73.86
C GLN A 752 -40.32 -52.91 -75.04
N ASP A 753 -38.98 -52.94 -74.95
CA ASP A 753 -38.18 -54.05 -75.52
C ASP A 753 -36.66 -53.78 -75.47
N GLY A 754 -35.91 -54.83 -75.09
CA GLY A 754 -34.60 -55.21 -75.65
C GLY A 754 -33.35 -54.32 -75.51
N GLN A 755 -32.42 -54.76 -74.66
CA GLN A 755 -30.98 -55.02 -74.93
C GLN A 755 -30.05 -54.60 -73.78
N ASP A 756 -29.51 -55.61 -73.10
CA ASP A 756 -28.19 -55.60 -72.46
C ASP A 756 -27.13 -55.89 -73.56
N PRO A 757 -25.84 -55.44 -73.47
CA PRO A 757 -24.99 -55.92 -72.37
C PRO A 757 -23.80 -55.04 -71.91
N GLN A 758 -23.29 -55.45 -70.74
CA GLN A 758 -21.88 -55.54 -70.33
C GLN A 758 -21.10 -54.27 -69.94
N GLY A 759 -20.71 -54.28 -68.66
CA GLY A 759 -19.68 -53.46 -68.04
C GLY A 759 -19.46 -53.93 -66.60
N GLU A 760 -18.57 -54.91 -66.47
CA GLU A 760 -18.20 -55.69 -65.27
C GLU A 760 -17.64 -54.89 -64.08
N GLU A 761 -17.91 -55.47 -62.89
CA GLU A 761 -17.08 -55.63 -61.69
C GLU A 761 -16.38 -54.38 -61.07
N GLY A 762 -16.50 -54.10 -59.76
CA GLY A 762 -16.65 -55.04 -58.65
C GLY A 762 -17.21 -54.42 -57.35
N THR A 763 -17.98 -55.27 -56.68
CA THR A 763 -18.51 -55.26 -55.31
C THR A 763 -17.42 -55.30 -54.21
N PRO A 764 -17.74 -55.42 -52.90
CA PRO A 764 -18.74 -54.72 -52.06
C PRO A 764 -18.14 -54.25 -50.71
N ARG A 765 -18.71 -53.21 -50.08
CA ARG A 765 -18.42 -52.89 -48.66
C ARG A 765 -19.64 -53.17 -47.79
N LYS A 766 -19.62 -54.32 -47.09
CA LYS A 766 -20.61 -54.68 -46.06
C LYS A 766 -20.13 -54.26 -44.66
N ARG A 767 -21.01 -53.49 -44.01
CA ARG A 767 -21.31 -53.38 -42.57
C ARG A 767 -20.21 -52.96 -41.58
N ARG A 768 -20.47 -51.81 -40.94
CA ARG A 768 -20.67 -51.78 -39.48
C ARG A 768 -21.64 -50.64 -39.10
N LYS A 769 -22.81 -51.02 -38.55
CA LYS A 769 -23.77 -50.17 -37.82
C LYS A 769 -23.33 -50.21 -36.35
N THR A 770 -23.00 -49.05 -35.79
CA THR A 770 -23.73 -48.27 -34.75
C THR A 770 -23.61 -48.83 -33.34
N ASP A 771 -23.19 -47.96 -32.40
CA ASP A 771 -23.88 -47.60 -31.15
C ASP A 771 -23.11 -46.40 -30.52
N THR A 772 -23.68 -45.18 -30.50
CA THR A 772 -24.26 -44.47 -29.33
C THR A 772 -23.38 -44.34 -28.09
N GLN A 773 -22.78 -43.17 -27.86
CA GLN A 773 -23.31 -42.06 -27.04
C GLN A 773 -22.58 -40.76 -27.38
#